data_AF-A0A1W9MBK6-F1
#
_entry.id   AF-A0A1W9MBK6-F1
#
_cell.length_a   1.000
_cell.length_b   1.000
_cell.length_c   1.000
_cell.angle_alpha   90.00
_cell.angle_beta   90.00
_cell.angle_gamma   90.00
#
_symmetry.space_group_name_H-M   'P 1'
#
loop_
_entity.id
_entity.type
_entity.pdbx_description
1 polymer ?
#
loop_
_entity_poly.entity_id
_entity_poly.type
_entity_poly.pdbx_seq_one_letter_code
_entity_poly.pdbx_strand_id
1 'polypeptide(L)'
;MPNSQKKIFDFLNSGNNIRWCLLSVVLLAFAITVYPSMLKISEYNYQPGDIAKADVKAPKDIFIEDQETTEEKRKQAVRDVLTIYDYDDTLIIRLTENIQKAFDNVRKVYETIHAEEEELAPATQESLPWQRIIEKKTVHDRIWETKAQFEKTLNIHTDENEYRILARYEFSKTISDLVIRILIEILENGVVSGKETLLRENESGGIIVRILSVRKELVLTDVRRYYSIEQAKSMVRIIAQPLLRDMPYTILNPVADLTQKLIQPNLTLNRSETEERRKKAAESIKAVLYKIKAGEIIIREGERVTEGHLRKLNALRSQAAEESTLARSMGAILMMMALILILFSFSVPDPLSLSNKDLLFMGCMLSVFFFLLKISSFFIEALVRHNPLSISATSLTLAIPLAASSMTICLFMRMRIAGPFALITAACTGIILQNRLEMFFYFLLNGLMAAYWVRHCRERKVFIKAGAKLGILNIALATALKLHTGEFPGIGFLWDVVFAFIGGIGTGIISAGLVALVESAFNYTTDITLLELSNLERPLLRRLMIEAPGTYHHSVVVGTMVEAAAAEIGANPLLVKVSAYYHDIGKIRKPLYFIENQMNAANRHEKLAPTMSGLILIAHVKDGVEIGRENKLGQPILDTIRQHHGTSLIRYFYEKAKARGVDTLTIEDFRYPGPKPQTREIGLVMLADVVEASSRTLENPTPSRIQGHVKKIMDAVLADGQLNECDLTLKDLYNIEKAFNKILNGIHHHRIEYVETPDGKEKKNGSSYHQSAKPAFNIPGKGATNGTDTIRCSEIP
;
A
#
# COMPACT_ATOMS: atom_id res chain seq x y z
N MET A 1 -33.98 14.17 21.48
CA MET A 1 -33.39 12.93 20.93
C MET A 1 -34.15 11.74 21.50
N PRO A 2 -34.51 10.74 20.69
CA PRO A 2 -35.06 9.48 21.20
C PRO A 2 -34.03 8.78 22.10
N ASN A 3 -34.52 8.09 23.14
CA ASN A 3 -33.71 7.41 24.17
C ASN A 3 -32.67 6.43 23.62
N SER A 4 -32.87 5.91 22.40
CA SER A 4 -31.95 5.01 21.70
C SER A 4 -30.65 5.70 21.26
N GLN A 5 -30.73 6.92 20.72
CA GLN A 5 -29.55 7.67 20.29
C GLN A 5 -28.67 8.04 21.48
N LYS A 6 -29.28 8.41 22.61
CA LYS A 6 -28.55 8.77 23.83
C LYS A 6 -27.72 7.61 24.38
N LYS A 7 -28.30 6.40 24.42
CA LYS A 7 -27.58 5.18 24.84
C LYS A 7 -26.39 4.85 23.93
N ILE A 8 -26.51 5.08 22.62
CA ILE A 8 -25.41 4.84 21.67
C ILE A 8 -24.25 5.82 21.91
N PHE A 9 -24.54 7.11 22.15
CA PHE A 9 -23.51 8.10 22.45
C PHE A 9 -22.84 7.88 23.81
N ASP A 10 -23.61 7.52 24.83
CA ASP A 10 -23.08 7.20 26.17
C ASP A 10 -22.21 5.93 26.13
N PHE A 11 -22.61 4.92 25.35
CA PHE A 11 -21.80 3.73 25.09
C PHE A 11 -20.51 4.10 24.37
N LEU A 12 -20.59 4.86 23.27
CA LEU A 12 -19.41 5.28 22.51
C LEU A 12 -18.41 6.02 23.39
N ASN A 13 -18.80 6.83 24.36
CA ASN A 13 -17.88 7.62 25.18
C ASN A 13 -17.18 6.88 26.33
N SER A 14 -17.56 5.65 26.70
CA SER A 14 -17.23 5.09 28.03
C SER A 14 -16.10 4.05 28.08
N GLY A 15 -15.50 3.61 26.96
CA GLY A 15 -14.51 2.53 26.98
C GLY A 15 -13.30 2.72 26.04
N ASN A 16 -12.09 2.51 26.56
CA ASN A 16 -10.85 2.46 25.76
C ASN A 16 -10.87 1.33 24.70
N ASN A 17 -11.57 0.23 24.98
CA ASN A 17 -11.71 -0.91 24.06
C ASN A 17 -12.49 -0.55 22.79
N ILE A 18 -13.38 0.45 22.86
CA ILE A 18 -14.17 0.92 21.72
C ILE A 18 -13.27 1.56 20.67
N ARG A 19 -12.20 2.26 21.08
CA ARG A 19 -11.22 2.87 20.16
C ARG A 19 -10.57 1.82 19.25
N TRP A 20 -10.14 0.72 19.85
CA TRP A 20 -9.52 -0.40 19.12
C TRP A 20 -10.52 -1.15 18.24
N CYS A 21 -11.76 -1.30 18.69
CA CYS A 21 -12.84 -1.86 17.87
C CYS A 21 -13.11 -0.98 16.64
N LEU A 22 -13.26 0.33 16.82
CA LEU A 22 -13.47 1.29 15.73
C LEU A 22 -12.31 1.27 14.74
N LEU A 23 -11.07 1.27 15.23
CA LEU A 23 -9.89 1.17 14.38
C LEU A 23 -9.91 -0.13 13.55
N SER A 24 -10.26 -1.26 14.17
CA SER A 24 -10.35 -2.55 13.49
C SER A 24 -11.42 -2.56 12.40
N VAL A 25 -12.58 -1.94 12.66
CA VAL A 25 -13.66 -1.81 11.69
C VAL A 25 -13.23 -0.95 10.49
N VAL A 26 -12.54 0.17 10.73
CA VAL A 26 -12.02 1.04 9.66
C VAL A 26 -10.97 0.33 8.82
N LEU A 27 -10.05 -0.40 9.45
CA LEU A 27 -9.04 -1.19 8.76
C LEU A 27 -9.67 -2.32 7.93
N LEU A 28 -10.69 -2.99 8.46
CA LEU A 28 -11.44 -4.02 7.75
C LEU A 28 -12.19 -3.43 6.55
N ALA A 29 -12.88 -2.30 6.73
CA ALA A 29 -13.58 -1.61 5.64
C ALA A 29 -12.61 -1.16 4.53
N PHE A 30 -11.43 -0.65 4.92
CA PHE A 30 -10.37 -0.33 3.98
C PHE A 30 -9.90 -1.57 3.20
N ALA A 31 -9.59 -2.68 3.90
CA ALA A 31 -9.16 -3.92 3.27
C ALA A 31 -10.18 -4.48 2.28
N ILE A 32 -11.46 -4.47 2.64
CA ILE A 32 -12.57 -4.88 1.77
C ILE A 32 -12.66 -3.98 0.53
N THR A 33 -12.45 -2.67 0.69
CA THR A 33 -12.53 -1.71 -0.41
C THR A 33 -11.37 -1.87 -1.39
N VAL A 34 -10.15 -2.10 -0.89
CA VAL A 34 -8.95 -2.29 -1.71
C VAL A 34 -8.95 -3.67 -2.40
N TYR A 35 -9.28 -4.73 -1.66
CA TYR A 35 -9.25 -6.11 -2.12
C TYR A 35 -10.63 -6.78 -2.03
N PRO A 36 -11.61 -6.38 -2.87
CA PRO A 36 -12.94 -6.99 -2.86
C PRO A 36 -12.93 -8.48 -3.24
N SER A 37 -11.84 -8.98 -3.85
CA SER A 37 -11.60 -10.40 -4.08
C SER A 37 -11.54 -11.23 -2.80
N MET A 38 -11.29 -10.61 -1.65
CA MET A 38 -11.44 -11.24 -0.33
C MET A 38 -12.83 -11.83 -0.08
N LEU A 39 -13.86 -11.20 -0.65
CA LEU A 39 -15.25 -11.62 -0.53
C LEU A 39 -15.71 -12.49 -1.71
N LYS A 40 -14.94 -12.52 -2.81
CA LYS A 40 -15.24 -13.33 -3.99
C LYS A 40 -14.36 -14.58 -3.99
N ILE A 41 -14.80 -15.59 -3.26
CA ILE A 41 -14.48 -16.99 -3.57
C ILE A 41 -15.45 -17.42 -4.69
N SER A 42 -15.42 -16.76 -5.86
CA SER A 42 -16.04 -17.35 -7.06
C SER A 42 -14.95 -18.10 -7.79
N GLU A 43 -14.50 -19.21 -7.19
CA GLU A 43 -13.78 -20.21 -7.96
C GLU A 43 -14.76 -20.73 -9.00
N TYR A 44 -14.45 -20.50 -10.27
CA TYR A 44 -15.13 -21.16 -11.40
C TYR A 44 -14.80 -22.67 -11.36
N ASN A 45 -15.28 -23.40 -10.35
CA ASN A 45 -15.09 -24.85 -10.16
C ASN A 45 -16.01 -25.59 -11.13
N TYR A 46 -15.63 -25.52 -12.40
CA TYR A 46 -16.20 -26.36 -13.43
C TYR A 46 -15.45 -27.70 -13.49
N GLN A 47 -16.17 -28.78 -13.73
CA GLN A 47 -15.65 -30.10 -14.07
C GLN A 47 -15.81 -30.37 -15.58
N PRO A 48 -15.06 -31.33 -16.16
CA PRO A 48 -15.22 -31.67 -17.57
C PRO A 48 -16.67 -32.10 -17.84
N GLY A 49 -17.31 -31.43 -18.81
CA GLY A 49 -18.69 -31.72 -19.19
C GLY A 49 -19.76 -30.83 -18.52
N ASP A 50 -19.39 -29.98 -17.57
CA ASP A 50 -20.29 -28.95 -17.00
C ASP A 50 -20.71 -27.91 -18.05
N ILE A 51 -21.83 -27.24 -17.81
CA ILE A 51 -22.30 -26.12 -18.63
C ILE A 51 -21.93 -24.82 -17.92
N ALA A 52 -21.26 -23.92 -18.65
CA ALA A 52 -20.87 -22.62 -18.11
C ALA A 52 -22.09 -21.75 -17.81
N LYS A 53 -22.17 -21.24 -16.57
CA LYS A 53 -23.29 -20.42 -16.07
C LYS A 53 -23.17 -18.93 -16.41
N ALA A 54 -22.01 -18.50 -16.89
CA ALA A 54 -21.72 -17.12 -17.27
C ALA A 54 -20.47 -17.09 -18.17
N ASP A 55 -20.35 -16.05 -18.99
CA ASP A 55 -19.14 -15.77 -19.76
C ASP A 55 -17.91 -15.65 -18.85
N VAL A 56 -16.87 -16.44 -19.13
CA VAL A 56 -15.57 -16.33 -18.46
C VAL A 56 -14.59 -15.66 -19.41
N LYS A 57 -14.08 -14.48 -19.01
CA LYS A 57 -13.12 -13.70 -19.79
C LYS A 57 -11.76 -13.63 -19.08
N ALA A 58 -10.68 -13.55 -19.85
CA ALA A 58 -9.35 -13.32 -19.32
C ALA A 58 -9.25 -11.92 -18.66
N PRO A 59 -8.94 -11.79 -17.35
CA PRO A 59 -8.86 -10.49 -16.69
C PRO A 59 -7.55 -9.74 -17.00
N LYS A 60 -6.51 -10.45 -17.43
CA LYS A 60 -5.20 -9.94 -17.84
C LYS A 60 -4.63 -10.81 -18.96
N ASP A 61 -3.54 -10.37 -19.59
CA ASP A 61 -2.81 -11.19 -20.55
C ASP A 61 -2.28 -12.46 -19.87
N ILE A 62 -2.54 -13.64 -20.45
CA ILE A 62 -2.16 -14.93 -19.87
C ILE A 62 -1.31 -15.68 -20.89
N PHE A 63 -0.24 -16.30 -20.41
CA PHE A 63 0.60 -17.21 -21.17
C PHE A 63 0.27 -18.63 -20.78
N ILE A 64 -0.09 -19.46 -21.77
CA ILE A 64 -0.41 -20.87 -21.59
C ILE A 64 0.59 -21.69 -22.39
N GLU A 65 1.13 -22.74 -21.77
CA GLU A 65 1.96 -23.69 -22.48
C GLU A 65 1.16 -24.43 -23.56
N ASP A 66 1.62 -24.31 -24.79
CA ASP A 66 1.18 -25.16 -25.89
C ASP A 66 1.95 -26.48 -25.80
N GLN A 67 1.34 -27.45 -25.14
CA GLN A 67 1.95 -28.76 -24.91
C GLN A 67 2.23 -29.49 -26.22
N GLU A 68 1.36 -29.35 -27.22
CA GLU A 68 1.51 -30.05 -28.50
C GLU A 68 2.75 -29.53 -29.23
N THR A 69 2.86 -28.20 -29.44
CA THR A 69 4.02 -27.64 -30.12
C THR A 69 5.30 -27.73 -29.29
N THR A 70 5.20 -27.71 -27.95
CA THR A 70 6.34 -27.94 -27.06
C THR A 70 6.85 -29.37 -27.18
N GLU A 71 5.96 -30.36 -27.15
CA GLU A 71 6.32 -31.77 -27.32
C GLU A 71 6.87 -32.04 -28.72
N GLU A 72 6.31 -31.45 -29.76
CA GLU A 72 6.83 -31.55 -31.13
C GLU A 72 8.25 -30.98 -31.21
N LYS A 73 8.51 -29.80 -30.66
CA LYS A 73 9.87 -29.22 -30.62
C LYS A 73 10.83 -30.05 -29.79
N ARG A 74 10.40 -30.65 -28.68
CA ARG A 74 11.21 -31.60 -27.90
C ARG A 74 11.54 -32.85 -28.72
N LYS A 75 10.55 -33.43 -29.42
CA LYS A 75 10.77 -34.59 -30.30
C LYS A 75 11.71 -34.25 -31.45
N GLN A 76 11.59 -33.05 -32.03
CA GLN A 76 12.50 -32.58 -33.08
C GLN A 76 13.92 -32.41 -32.54
N ALA A 77 14.10 -31.74 -31.40
CA ALA A 77 15.41 -31.58 -30.76
C ALA A 77 16.08 -32.92 -30.44
N VAL A 78 15.31 -33.95 -30.07
CA VAL A 78 15.83 -35.32 -29.86
C VAL A 78 16.28 -35.97 -31.18
N ARG A 79 15.55 -35.74 -32.28
CA ARG A 79 15.91 -36.27 -33.61
C ARG A 79 17.16 -35.62 -34.19
N ASP A 80 17.36 -34.34 -33.90
CA ASP A 80 18.50 -33.57 -34.39
C ASP A 80 19.83 -33.92 -33.67
N VAL A 81 19.78 -34.71 -32.58
CA VAL A 81 20.99 -35.19 -31.89
C VAL A 81 21.60 -36.36 -32.66
N LEU A 82 22.77 -36.11 -33.25
CA LEU A 82 23.61 -37.11 -33.92
C LEU A 82 24.04 -38.21 -32.95
N THR A 83 24.13 -39.44 -33.45
CA THR A 83 24.60 -40.59 -32.66
C THR A 83 26.12 -40.56 -32.47
N ILE A 84 26.57 -41.04 -31.31
CA ILE A 84 27.97 -40.96 -30.89
C ILE A 84 28.60 -42.33 -30.95
N TYR A 85 29.73 -42.43 -31.65
CA TYR A 85 30.57 -43.61 -31.71
C TYR A 85 31.91 -43.33 -31.04
N ASP A 86 32.32 -44.23 -30.17
CA ASP A 86 33.64 -44.19 -29.55
C ASP A 86 34.65 -44.91 -30.46
N TYR A 87 35.70 -44.19 -30.83
CA TYR A 87 36.85 -44.70 -31.56
C TYR A 87 37.98 -44.98 -30.57
N ASP A 88 38.29 -46.26 -30.37
CA ASP A 88 39.42 -46.71 -29.55
C ASP A 88 40.70 -46.75 -30.38
N ASP A 89 41.40 -45.63 -30.40
CA ASP A 89 42.68 -45.47 -31.07
C ASP A 89 43.83 -46.19 -30.33
N THR A 90 43.63 -46.57 -29.06
CA THR A 90 44.61 -47.32 -28.27
C THR A 90 44.59 -48.82 -28.56
N LEU A 91 43.54 -49.33 -29.22
CA LEU A 91 43.42 -50.74 -29.57
C LEU A 91 44.59 -51.21 -30.44
N ILE A 92 45.01 -50.40 -31.40
CA ILE A 92 46.13 -50.71 -32.30
C ILE A 92 47.43 -50.88 -31.50
N ILE A 93 47.68 -49.98 -30.55
CA ILE A 93 48.86 -50.02 -29.67
C ILE A 93 48.83 -51.30 -28.82
N ARG A 94 47.70 -51.60 -28.17
CA ARG A 94 47.53 -52.78 -27.33
C ARG A 94 47.70 -54.09 -28.11
N LEU A 95 47.10 -54.18 -29.29
CA LEU A 95 47.23 -55.36 -30.15
C LEU A 95 48.66 -55.54 -30.64
N THR A 96 49.33 -54.45 -31.04
CA THR A 96 50.74 -54.48 -31.47
C THR A 96 51.65 -55.00 -30.35
N GLU A 97 51.50 -54.46 -29.12
CA GLU A 97 52.27 -54.94 -27.97
C GLU A 97 51.98 -56.41 -27.64
N ASN A 98 50.71 -56.84 -27.70
CA ASN A 98 50.34 -58.21 -27.41
C ASN A 98 50.91 -59.18 -28.45
N ILE A 99 50.93 -58.80 -29.73
CA ILE A 99 51.53 -59.59 -30.82
C ILE A 99 53.04 -59.70 -30.61
N GLN A 100 53.73 -58.59 -30.35
CA GLN A 100 55.16 -58.61 -30.08
C GLN A 100 55.49 -59.48 -28.86
N LYS A 101 54.79 -59.28 -27.73
CA LYS A 101 54.95 -60.08 -26.51
C LYS A 101 54.70 -61.57 -26.77
N ALA A 102 53.63 -61.92 -27.50
CA ALA A 102 53.28 -63.30 -27.80
C ALA A 102 54.35 -63.99 -28.66
N PHE A 103 54.81 -63.33 -29.73
CA PHE A 103 55.85 -63.87 -30.61
C PHE A 103 57.23 -63.92 -29.92
N ASP A 104 57.61 -62.89 -29.17
CA ASP A 104 58.90 -62.82 -28.47
C ASP A 104 58.99 -63.85 -27.34
N ASN A 105 57.89 -64.12 -26.62
CA ASN A 105 57.87 -65.16 -25.58
C ASN A 105 58.18 -66.55 -26.15
N VAL A 106 57.65 -66.89 -27.33
CA VAL A 106 57.94 -68.17 -28.00
C VAL A 106 59.33 -68.14 -28.62
N ARG A 107 59.76 -67.02 -29.22
CA ARG A 107 61.10 -66.86 -29.79
C ARG A 107 62.21 -67.01 -28.75
N LYS A 108 62.04 -66.49 -27.54
CA LYS A 108 62.98 -66.70 -26.43
C LYS A 108 63.19 -68.18 -26.12
N VAL A 109 62.16 -69.02 -26.27
CA VAL A 109 62.32 -70.47 -26.11
C VAL A 109 63.19 -71.05 -27.22
N TYR A 110 63.01 -70.60 -28.47
CA TYR A 110 63.94 -70.94 -29.56
C TYR A 110 65.37 -70.46 -29.30
N GLU A 111 65.57 -69.23 -28.83
CA GLU A 111 66.89 -68.70 -28.47
C GLU A 111 67.55 -69.52 -27.35
N THR A 112 66.79 -69.95 -26.33
CA THR A 112 67.32 -70.85 -25.30
C THR A 112 67.68 -72.23 -25.83
N ILE A 113 66.89 -72.76 -26.77
CA ILE A 113 67.16 -74.08 -27.39
C ILE A 113 68.39 -74.00 -28.29
N HIS A 114 68.50 -72.96 -29.12
CA HIS A 114 69.66 -72.73 -29.99
C HIS A 114 70.94 -72.48 -29.16
N ALA A 115 70.86 -71.73 -28.06
CA ALA A 115 71.99 -71.55 -27.15
C ALA A 115 72.41 -72.85 -26.44
N GLU A 116 71.44 -73.68 -26.04
CA GLU A 116 71.69 -75.04 -25.50
C GLU A 116 72.28 -75.99 -26.56
N GLU A 117 71.96 -75.81 -27.86
CA GLU A 117 72.52 -76.59 -28.97
C GLU A 117 73.91 -76.08 -29.42
N GLU A 118 74.18 -74.77 -29.37
CA GLU A 118 75.49 -74.16 -29.64
C GLU A 118 76.54 -74.48 -28.55
N GLU A 119 76.14 -74.57 -27.27
CA GLU A 119 77.03 -75.02 -26.17
C GLU A 119 77.46 -76.50 -26.31
N LEU A 120 76.78 -77.29 -27.16
CA LEU A 120 77.00 -78.74 -27.32
C LEU A 120 77.83 -79.16 -28.56
N ALA A 121 78.39 -78.23 -29.34
CA ALA A 121 79.21 -78.52 -30.53
C ALA A 121 80.71 -78.16 -30.33
N PRO A 122 81.66 -78.99 -30.82
CA PRO A 122 82.35 -80.02 -30.05
C PRO A 122 83.67 -79.54 -29.41
N ALA A 123 83.88 -79.85 -28.13
CA ALA A 123 85.21 -80.04 -27.55
C ALA A 123 85.44 -81.54 -27.33
N THR A 124 86.61 -81.99 -27.77
CA THR A 124 87.12 -83.36 -27.85
C THR A 124 87.03 -84.20 -26.57
N GLN A 125 86.69 -85.49 -26.78
CA GLN A 125 86.93 -86.70 -25.96
C GLN A 125 87.75 -86.55 -24.66
N GLU A 126 87.15 -86.85 -23.51
CA GLU A 126 87.42 -88.06 -22.70
C GLU A 126 86.68 -88.04 -21.34
N SER A 127 86.15 -89.20 -20.96
CA SER A 127 85.67 -89.64 -19.62
C SER A 127 84.30 -89.14 -19.07
N LEU A 128 83.33 -90.07 -19.11
CA LEU A 128 82.05 -90.13 -18.38
C LEU A 128 82.30 -90.47 -16.88
N PRO A 129 81.40 -90.18 -15.90
CA PRO A 129 80.21 -91.03 -15.65
C PRO A 129 78.92 -90.38 -15.08
N TRP A 130 77.80 -90.68 -15.74
CA TRP A 130 76.44 -91.02 -15.22
C TRP A 130 75.82 -90.21 -14.06
N GLN A 131 74.96 -89.23 -14.38
CA GLN A 131 73.64 -89.00 -13.73
C GLN A 131 72.99 -87.71 -14.28
N ARG A 132 72.04 -87.88 -15.22
CA ARG A 132 70.84 -87.04 -15.39
C ARG A 132 70.00 -87.67 -16.50
N ILE A 133 69.20 -88.65 -16.12
CA ILE A 133 67.93 -88.89 -16.82
C ILE A 133 67.07 -87.68 -16.44
N ILE A 134 67.23 -86.60 -17.18
CA ILE A 134 66.16 -85.62 -17.35
C ILE A 134 65.57 -86.04 -18.68
N GLU A 135 64.27 -86.35 -18.72
CA GLU A 135 63.51 -86.41 -19.97
C GLU A 135 63.84 -85.12 -20.74
N LYS A 136 64.75 -85.20 -21.72
CA LYS A 136 64.97 -84.09 -22.64
C LYS A 136 63.69 -84.03 -23.47
N LYS A 137 62.72 -83.24 -22.99
CA LYS A 137 61.55 -82.84 -23.76
C LYS A 137 62.05 -82.42 -25.14
N THR A 138 61.44 -82.96 -26.18
CA THR A 138 61.84 -82.62 -27.53
C THR A 138 61.65 -81.11 -27.77
N VAL A 139 62.39 -80.53 -28.71
CA VAL A 139 62.19 -79.13 -29.14
C VAL A 139 60.70 -78.85 -29.42
N HIS A 140 60.00 -79.85 -29.98
CA HIS A 140 58.57 -79.81 -30.22
C HIS A 140 57.74 -79.63 -28.93
N ASP A 141 57.98 -80.44 -27.90
CA ASP A 141 57.21 -80.42 -26.64
C ASP A 141 57.35 -79.08 -25.91
N ARG A 142 58.57 -78.51 -25.86
CA ARG A 142 58.83 -77.21 -25.22
C ARG A 142 58.10 -76.06 -25.92
N ILE A 143 58.03 -76.08 -27.25
CA ILE A 143 57.31 -75.06 -28.01
C ILE A 143 55.80 -75.26 -27.86
N TRP A 144 55.29 -76.50 -27.88
CA TRP A 144 53.87 -76.78 -27.74
C TRP A 144 53.30 -76.37 -26.37
N GLU A 145 54.10 -76.41 -25.32
CA GLU A 145 53.73 -75.90 -23.98
C GLU A 145 53.47 -74.38 -23.98
N THR A 146 54.11 -73.63 -24.87
CA THR A 146 53.89 -72.17 -24.99
C THR A 146 52.60 -71.81 -25.74
N LYS A 147 51.95 -72.77 -26.42
CA LYS A 147 50.72 -72.53 -27.22
C LYS A 147 49.60 -71.91 -26.38
N ALA A 148 49.35 -72.43 -25.18
CA ALA A 148 48.29 -71.91 -24.31
C ALA A 148 48.55 -70.46 -23.86
N GLN A 149 49.81 -70.09 -23.61
CA GLN A 149 50.19 -68.73 -23.24
C GLN A 149 50.13 -67.78 -24.45
N PHE A 150 50.51 -68.26 -25.64
CA PHE A 150 50.39 -67.52 -26.90
C PHE A 150 48.92 -67.16 -27.20
N GLU A 151 48.03 -68.15 -27.15
CA GLU A 151 46.58 -67.97 -27.33
C GLU A 151 45.98 -67.01 -26.29
N LYS A 152 46.37 -67.16 -25.02
CA LYS A 152 45.91 -66.28 -23.93
C LYS A 152 46.37 -64.83 -24.10
N THR A 153 47.59 -64.61 -24.57
CA THR A 153 48.16 -63.25 -24.74
C THR A 153 47.47 -62.50 -25.89
N LEU A 154 47.12 -63.21 -26.96
CA LEU A 154 46.44 -62.66 -28.13
C LEU A 154 44.91 -62.68 -28.02
N ASN A 155 44.36 -63.41 -27.04
CA ASN A 155 42.93 -63.66 -26.85
C ASN A 155 42.28 -64.28 -28.11
N ILE A 156 42.94 -65.27 -28.70
CA ILE A 156 42.48 -66.01 -29.90
C ILE A 156 42.66 -67.51 -29.70
N HIS A 157 42.06 -68.32 -30.57
CA HIS A 157 42.33 -69.74 -30.67
C HIS A 157 43.02 -70.07 -31.99
N THR A 158 44.14 -70.80 -31.92
CA THR A 158 44.95 -71.19 -33.08
C THR A 158 44.80 -72.66 -33.38
N ASP A 159 44.55 -72.99 -34.65
CA ASP A 159 44.53 -74.38 -35.09
C ASP A 159 45.92 -75.02 -34.91
N GLU A 160 45.98 -76.32 -34.67
CA GLU A 160 47.24 -77.06 -34.57
C GLU A 160 48.10 -76.90 -35.83
N ASN A 161 47.46 -76.82 -37.01
CA ASN A 161 48.17 -76.58 -38.26
C ASN A 161 48.77 -75.18 -38.35
N GLU A 162 48.04 -74.15 -37.92
CA GLU A 162 48.50 -72.76 -37.93
C GLU A 162 49.71 -72.59 -37.01
N TYR A 163 49.60 -73.09 -35.77
CA TYR A 163 50.67 -73.01 -34.78
C TYR A 163 51.91 -73.79 -35.21
N ARG A 164 51.73 -74.97 -35.81
CA ARG A 164 52.83 -75.77 -36.39
C ARG A 164 53.57 -75.03 -37.51
N ILE A 165 52.85 -74.29 -38.36
CA ILE A 165 53.49 -73.51 -39.42
C ILE A 165 54.28 -72.34 -38.82
N LEU A 166 53.73 -71.63 -37.84
CA LEU A 166 54.48 -70.57 -37.12
C LEU A 166 55.74 -71.12 -36.44
N ALA A 167 55.66 -72.31 -35.83
CA ALA A 167 56.79 -73.02 -35.23
C ALA A 167 57.86 -73.43 -36.26
N ARG A 168 57.47 -73.79 -37.50
CA ARG A 168 58.42 -74.07 -38.59
C ARG A 168 59.27 -72.85 -38.97
N TYR A 169 58.74 -71.66 -38.77
CA TYR A 169 59.42 -70.39 -39.02
C TYR A 169 59.90 -69.71 -37.72
N GLU A 170 60.02 -70.49 -36.64
CA GLU A 170 60.56 -70.06 -35.35
C GLU A 170 59.95 -68.76 -34.79
N PHE A 171 58.67 -68.49 -35.10
CA PHE A 171 57.99 -67.24 -34.73
C PHE A 171 58.81 -65.99 -35.11
N SER A 172 59.34 -66.00 -36.33
CA SER A 172 60.22 -64.95 -36.84
C SER A 172 59.63 -63.55 -36.68
N LYS A 173 60.51 -62.57 -36.45
CA LYS A 173 60.14 -61.16 -36.31
C LYS A 173 59.41 -60.64 -37.55
N THR A 174 59.84 -61.08 -38.73
CA THR A 174 59.21 -60.74 -40.02
C THR A 174 57.73 -61.10 -40.07
N ILE A 175 57.33 -62.27 -39.54
CA ILE A 175 55.91 -62.69 -39.52
C ILE A 175 55.11 -61.80 -38.56
N SER A 176 55.64 -61.52 -37.37
CA SER A 176 55.01 -60.60 -36.41
C SER A 176 54.81 -59.20 -37.00
N ASP A 177 55.86 -58.64 -37.64
CA ASP A 177 55.83 -57.31 -38.24
C ASP A 177 54.82 -57.23 -39.41
N LEU A 178 54.67 -58.31 -40.19
CA LEU A 178 53.67 -58.42 -41.25
C LEU A 178 52.24 -58.43 -40.70
N VAL A 179 51.98 -59.25 -39.66
CA VAL A 179 50.67 -59.29 -38.98
C VAL A 179 50.32 -57.90 -38.43
N ILE A 180 51.27 -57.25 -37.76
CA ILE A 180 51.11 -55.89 -37.20
C ILE A 180 50.80 -54.89 -38.33
N ARG A 181 51.55 -54.90 -39.42
CA ARG A 181 51.35 -53.96 -40.54
C ARG A 181 49.98 -54.10 -41.19
N ILE A 182 49.52 -55.33 -41.43
CA ILE A 182 48.19 -55.57 -42.01
C ILE A 182 47.10 -55.15 -41.02
N LEU A 183 47.29 -55.43 -39.72
CA LEU A 183 46.33 -55.08 -38.68
C LEU A 183 46.20 -53.56 -38.50
N ILE A 184 47.32 -52.81 -38.55
CA ILE A 184 47.32 -51.34 -38.51
C ILE A 184 46.50 -50.77 -39.67
N GLU A 185 46.77 -51.18 -40.91
CA GLU A 185 46.08 -50.67 -42.11
C GLU A 185 44.55 -50.86 -42.03
N ILE A 186 44.10 -51.99 -41.48
CA ILE A 186 42.68 -52.30 -41.34
C ILE A 186 42.03 -51.50 -40.21
N LEU A 187 42.69 -51.42 -39.06
CA LEU A 187 42.14 -50.74 -37.89
C LEU A 187 42.20 -49.22 -38.03
N GLU A 188 43.19 -48.65 -38.72
CA GLU A 188 43.27 -47.20 -38.99
C GLU A 188 42.11 -46.69 -39.85
N ASN A 189 41.64 -47.51 -40.80
CA ASN A 189 40.43 -47.18 -41.56
C ASN A 189 39.16 -47.25 -40.69
N GLY A 190 39.19 -48.05 -39.61
CA GLY A 190 38.13 -48.21 -38.62
C GLY A 190 37.19 -49.37 -38.93
N VAL A 191 36.93 -50.19 -37.91
CA VAL A 191 36.09 -51.40 -37.96
C VAL A 191 34.91 -51.23 -37.01
N VAL A 192 33.69 -51.34 -37.55
CA VAL A 192 32.44 -51.20 -36.80
C VAL A 192 31.76 -52.54 -36.59
N SER A 193 31.13 -52.73 -35.42
CA SER A 193 30.39 -53.95 -35.08
C SER A 193 29.10 -54.13 -35.88
N GLY A 194 28.47 -53.06 -36.36
CA GLY A 194 27.23 -53.08 -37.13
C GLY A 194 27.16 -52.00 -38.21
N LYS A 195 27.64 -52.30 -39.42
CA LYS A 195 27.70 -51.34 -40.54
C LYS A 195 26.31 -50.87 -40.99
N GLU A 196 25.29 -51.72 -40.92
CA GLU A 196 23.92 -51.34 -41.26
C GLU A 196 23.35 -50.29 -40.30
N THR A 197 23.62 -50.42 -39.00
CA THR A 197 23.19 -49.44 -37.98
C THR A 197 23.89 -48.11 -38.19
N LEU A 198 25.19 -48.14 -38.46
CA LEU A 198 25.99 -46.96 -38.79
C LEU A 198 25.45 -46.22 -40.04
N LEU A 199 25.10 -46.96 -41.10
CA LEU A 199 24.55 -46.37 -42.33
C LEU A 199 23.18 -45.75 -42.12
N ARG A 200 22.29 -46.42 -41.37
CA ARG A 200 20.95 -45.91 -41.04
C ARG A 200 21.02 -44.63 -40.20
N GLU A 201 21.94 -44.56 -39.24
CA GLU A 201 22.11 -43.37 -38.40
C GLU A 201 22.69 -42.19 -39.18
N ASN A 202 23.53 -42.45 -40.19
CA ASN A 202 24.08 -41.41 -41.06
C ASN A 202 23.03 -40.69 -41.93
N GLU A 203 21.87 -41.31 -42.18
CA GLU A 203 20.74 -40.64 -42.86
C GLU A 203 20.24 -39.41 -42.09
N SER A 204 20.58 -39.29 -40.80
CA SER A 204 20.24 -38.15 -39.94
C SER A 204 21.24 -36.98 -40.02
N GLY A 205 22.12 -36.95 -41.04
CA GLY A 205 23.04 -35.84 -41.29
C GLY A 205 24.47 -36.02 -40.77
N GLY A 206 24.84 -37.24 -40.37
CA GLY A 206 26.19 -37.59 -39.92
C GLY A 206 26.20 -38.37 -38.60
N ILE A 207 27.39 -38.71 -38.13
CA ILE A 207 27.64 -39.23 -36.78
C ILE A 207 28.74 -38.42 -36.10
N ILE A 208 28.80 -38.50 -34.77
CA ILE A 208 29.91 -37.98 -33.99
C ILE A 208 30.84 -39.14 -33.65
N VAL A 209 32.10 -39.03 -34.06
CA VAL A 209 33.16 -39.96 -33.64
C VAL A 209 33.98 -39.31 -32.53
N ARG A 210 33.98 -39.94 -31.36
CA ARG A 210 34.73 -39.53 -30.19
C ARG A 210 36.01 -40.36 -30.09
N ILE A 211 37.16 -39.73 -30.26
CA ILE A 211 38.47 -40.37 -30.09
C ILE A 211 38.76 -40.46 -28.60
N LEU A 212 38.92 -41.67 -28.07
CA LEU A 212 38.99 -41.91 -26.62
C LEU A 212 40.25 -41.33 -25.97
N SER A 213 41.41 -41.42 -26.61
CA SER A 213 42.68 -40.93 -26.05
C SER A 213 42.71 -39.40 -25.84
N VAL A 214 42.28 -38.63 -26.85
CA VAL A 214 42.37 -37.16 -26.86
C VAL A 214 41.05 -36.50 -26.44
N ARG A 215 39.98 -37.30 -26.24
CA ARG A 215 38.61 -36.83 -26.01
C ARG A 215 38.12 -35.81 -27.05
N LYS A 216 38.58 -35.97 -28.29
CA LYS A 216 38.21 -35.11 -29.42
C LYS A 216 37.00 -35.69 -30.13
N GLU A 217 36.04 -34.83 -30.47
CA GLU A 217 34.84 -35.20 -31.22
C GLU A 217 34.93 -34.67 -32.65
N LEU A 218 34.58 -35.52 -33.61
CA LEU A 218 34.56 -35.20 -35.03
C LEU A 218 33.18 -35.54 -35.60
N VAL A 219 32.56 -34.59 -36.28
CA VAL A 219 31.32 -34.85 -37.03
C VAL A 219 31.70 -35.38 -38.40
N LEU A 220 31.22 -36.58 -38.74
CA LEU A 220 31.55 -37.26 -39.99
C LEU A 220 30.27 -37.62 -40.74
N THR A 221 30.23 -37.29 -42.03
CA THR A 221 29.12 -37.59 -42.93
C THR A 221 29.43 -38.73 -43.89
N ASP A 222 30.72 -39.02 -44.12
CA ASP A 222 31.17 -40.17 -44.90
C ASP A 222 31.52 -41.34 -43.97
N VAL A 223 30.50 -42.13 -43.66
CA VAL A 223 30.64 -43.35 -42.86
C VAL A 223 30.88 -44.61 -43.71
N ARG A 224 30.84 -44.50 -45.05
CA ARG A 224 30.94 -45.67 -45.94
C ARG A 224 32.35 -46.28 -45.95
N ARG A 225 33.36 -45.44 -45.65
CA ARG A 225 34.77 -45.82 -45.53
C ARG A 225 35.02 -46.89 -44.47
N TYR A 226 34.25 -46.92 -43.37
CA TYR A 226 34.45 -47.87 -42.27
C TYR A 226 34.10 -49.30 -42.67
N TYR A 227 34.91 -50.27 -42.25
CA TYR A 227 34.68 -51.68 -42.54
C TYR A 227 33.73 -52.32 -41.53
N SER A 228 32.84 -53.21 -41.98
CA SER A 228 32.25 -54.20 -41.06
C SER A 228 33.30 -55.23 -40.64
N ILE A 229 33.04 -56.02 -39.59
CA ILE A 229 33.95 -57.08 -39.16
C ILE A 229 34.25 -58.07 -40.31
N GLU A 230 33.23 -58.43 -41.08
CA GLU A 230 33.33 -59.34 -42.22
C GLU A 230 34.13 -58.71 -43.36
N GLN A 231 33.85 -57.43 -43.67
CA GLN A 231 34.60 -56.68 -44.69
C GLN A 231 36.07 -56.53 -44.29
N ALA A 232 36.35 -56.19 -43.03
CA ALA A 232 37.70 -56.09 -42.51
C ALA A 232 38.45 -57.42 -42.67
N LYS A 233 37.81 -58.55 -42.32
CA LYS A 233 38.37 -59.90 -42.53
C LYS A 233 38.65 -60.20 -44.00
N SER A 234 37.75 -59.83 -44.91
CA SER A 234 38.00 -59.98 -46.36
C SER A 234 39.17 -59.11 -46.84
N MET A 235 39.27 -57.88 -46.34
CA MET A 235 40.33 -56.94 -46.69
C MET A 235 41.72 -57.39 -46.22
N VAL A 236 41.83 -58.19 -45.15
CA VAL A 236 43.09 -58.83 -44.73
C VAL A 236 43.79 -59.51 -45.89
N ARG A 237 43.07 -60.34 -46.66
CA ARG A 237 43.66 -61.12 -47.75
C ARG A 237 44.13 -60.22 -48.91
N ILE A 238 43.39 -59.15 -49.18
CA ILE A 238 43.69 -58.18 -50.22
C ILE A 238 44.93 -57.35 -49.85
N ILE A 239 45.02 -56.90 -48.60
CA ILE A 239 46.16 -56.11 -48.08
C ILE A 239 47.41 -56.97 -47.90
N ALA A 240 47.23 -58.24 -47.48
CA ALA A 240 48.34 -59.18 -47.27
C ALA A 240 49.04 -59.58 -48.58
N GLN A 241 48.30 -59.70 -49.69
CA GLN A 241 48.82 -60.20 -50.97
C GLN A 241 50.02 -59.40 -51.53
N PRO A 242 50.01 -58.06 -51.62
CA PRO A 242 51.17 -57.29 -52.08
C PRO A 242 52.33 -57.30 -51.08
N LEU A 243 52.05 -57.40 -49.78
CA LEU A 243 53.06 -57.40 -48.71
C LEU A 243 53.83 -58.73 -48.60
N LEU A 244 53.29 -59.80 -49.17
CA LEU A 244 53.82 -61.17 -49.08
C LEU A 244 54.38 -61.69 -50.41
N ARG A 245 54.61 -60.81 -51.41
CA ARG A 245 55.06 -61.17 -52.76
C ARG A 245 56.38 -61.96 -52.77
N ASP A 246 57.24 -61.72 -51.78
CA ASP A 246 58.58 -62.31 -51.67
C ASP A 246 58.63 -63.50 -50.68
N MET A 247 57.49 -63.96 -50.16
CA MET A 247 57.39 -65.02 -49.16
C MET A 247 56.77 -66.32 -49.72
N PRO A 248 57.07 -67.50 -49.15
CA PRO A 248 56.45 -68.76 -49.54
C PRO A 248 54.92 -68.74 -49.37
N TYR A 249 54.18 -69.23 -50.38
CA TYR A 249 52.70 -69.29 -50.36
C TYR A 249 52.13 -70.03 -49.13
N THR A 250 52.92 -70.93 -48.53
CA THR A 250 52.56 -71.68 -47.31
C THR A 250 52.36 -70.82 -46.07
N ILE A 251 52.88 -69.58 -46.04
CA ILE A 251 52.77 -68.64 -44.91
C ILE A 251 51.57 -67.70 -45.05
N LEU A 252 51.07 -67.51 -46.28
CA LEU A 252 49.99 -66.56 -46.58
C LEU A 252 48.71 -66.86 -45.79
N ASN A 253 48.25 -68.10 -45.81
CA ASN A 253 47.01 -68.50 -45.13
C ASN A 253 47.14 -68.38 -43.59
N PRO A 254 48.20 -68.91 -42.93
CA PRO A 254 48.37 -68.72 -41.49
C PRO A 254 48.46 -67.25 -41.05
N VAL A 255 49.15 -66.39 -41.80
CA VAL A 255 49.25 -64.95 -41.49
C VAL A 255 47.91 -64.25 -41.66
N ALA A 256 47.20 -64.54 -42.75
CA ALA A 256 45.89 -63.96 -43.00
C ALA A 256 44.86 -64.44 -41.96
N ASP A 257 44.82 -65.74 -41.66
CA ASP A 257 43.87 -66.32 -40.71
C ASP A 257 44.16 -65.86 -39.27
N LEU A 258 45.43 -65.77 -38.88
CA LEU A 258 45.86 -65.18 -37.60
C LEU A 258 45.42 -63.70 -37.51
N THR A 259 45.67 -62.92 -38.56
CA THR A 259 45.28 -61.49 -38.59
C THR A 259 43.76 -61.33 -38.56
N GLN A 260 43.00 -62.17 -39.28
CA GLN A 260 41.54 -62.17 -39.26
C GLN A 260 40.96 -62.46 -37.88
N LYS A 261 41.60 -63.33 -37.09
CA LYS A 261 41.20 -63.65 -35.70
C LYS A 261 41.48 -62.50 -34.73
N LEU A 262 42.46 -61.64 -35.04
CA LEU A 262 42.85 -60.49 -34.23
C LEU A 262 42.01 -59.23 -34.49
N ILE A 263 41.23 -59.18 -35.57
CA ILE A 263 40.35 -58.06 -35.86
C ILE A 263 39.26 -57.93 -34.80
N GLN A 264 39.24 -56.79 -34.14
CA GLN A 264 38.22 -56.37 -33.18
C GLN A 264 37.65 -55.01 -33.62
N PRO A 265 36.37 -54.72 -33.33
CA PRO A 265 35.79 -53.43 -33.65
C PRO A 265 36.42 -52.33 -32.78
N ASN A 266 37.01 -51.32 -33.43
CA ASN A 266 37.55 -50.13 -32.75
C ASN A 266 36.65 -48.90 -32.90
N LEU A 267 35.54 -49.01 -33.63
CA LEU A 267 34.48 -48.01 -33.68
C LEU A 267 33.18 -48.62 -33.14
N THR A 268 32.72 -48.14 -31.98
CA THR A 268 31.57 -48.73 -31.27
C THR A 268 30.54 -47.69 -30.89
N LEU A 269 29.25 -48.03 -30.98
CA LEU A 269 28.16 -47.10 -30.67
C LEU A 269 28.08 -46.85 -29.16
N ASN A 270 28.20 -45.59 -28.74
CA ASN A 270 27.99 -45.16 -27.37
C ASN A 270 26.51 -44.76 -27.15
N ARG A 271 25.69 -45.75 -26.79
CA ARG A 271 24.26 -45.55 -26.52
C ARG A 271 24.01 -44.64 -25.32
N SER A 272 24.79 -44.80 -24.25
CA SER A 272 24.60 -44.04 -23.00
C SER A 272 24.79 -42.54 -23.23
N GLU A 273 25.89 -42.13 -23.86
CA GLU A 273 26.17 -40.73 -24.15
C GLU A 273 25.15 -40.16 -25.15
N THR A 274 24.76 -40.94 -26.17
CA THR A 274 23.75 -40.53 -27.15
C THR A 274 22.39 -40.27 -26.49
N GLU A 275 21.93 -41.17 -25.61
CA GLU A 275 20.67 -41.01 -24.87
C GLU A 275 20.74 -39.85 -23.87
N GLU A 276 21.86 -39.66 -23.20
CA GLU A 276 22.06 -38.53 -22.29
C GLU A 276 21.99 -37.18 -23.04
N ARG A 277 22.61 -37.07 -24.21
CA ARG A 277 22.50 -35.85 -25.03
C ARG A 277 21.10 -35.63 -25.58
N ARG A 278 20.39 -36.68 -25.98
CA ARG A 278 18.97 -36.58 -26.37
C ARG A 278 18.11 -36.05 -25.22
N LYS A 279 18.34 -36.54 -24.00
CA LYS A 279 17.65 -36.04 -22.80
C LYS A 279 17.95 -34.57 -22.53
N LYS A 280 19.24 -34.18 -22.55
CA LYS A 280 19.66 -32.78 -22.37
C LYS A 280 19.08 -31.86 -23.45
N ALA A 281 19.03 -32.30 -24.70
CA ALA A 281 18.43 -31.56 -25.79
C ALA A 281 16.93 -31.34 -25.57
N ALA A 282 16.18 -32.38 -25.16
CA ALA A 282 14.76 -32.26 -24.83
C ALA A 282 14.50 -31.31 -23.64
N GLU A 283 15.32 -31.39 -22.60
CA GLU A 283 15.21 -30.53 -21.40
C GLU A 283 15.57 -29.07 -21.70
N SER A 284 16.45 -28.82 -22.66
CA SER A 284 16.84 -27.45 -23.07
C SER A 284 15.73 -26.69 -23.81
N ILE A 285 14.72 -27.39 -24.35
CA ILE A 285 13.58 -26.78 -25.02
C ILE A 285 12.64 -26.16 -23.98
N LYS A 286 12.64 -24.83 -23.96
CA LYS A 286 11.67 -24.04 -23.19
C LYS A 286 10.26 -24.25 -23.74
N ALA A 287 9.29 -24.31 -22.84
CA ALA A 287 7.86 -24.38 -23.17
C ALA A 287 7.47 -23.26 -24.14
N VAL A 288 6.76 -23.62 -25.21
CA VAL A 288 6.18 -22.66 -26.15
C VAL A 288 4.93 -22.07 -25.50
N LEU A 289 4.92 -20.76 -25.33
CA LEU A 289 3.81 -20.06 -24.67
C LEU A 289 2.90 -19.41 -25.71
N TYR A 290 1.62 -19.75 -25.67
CA TYR A 290 0.55 -19.07 -26.38
C TYR A 290 -0.02 -17.94 -25.50
N LYS A 291 -0.19 -16.74 -26.07
CA LYS A 291 -0.69 -15.56 -25.36
C LYS A 291 -2.19 -15.36 -25.59
N ILE A 292 -2.98 -15.47 -24.53
CA ILE A 292 -4.38 -15.04 -24.48
C ILE A 292 -4.40 -13.57 -24.05
N LYS A 293 -5.12 -12.71 -24.78
CA LYS A 293 -5.20 -11.28 -24.45
C LYS A 293 -6.23 -11.01 -23.36
N ALA A 294 -5.98 -9.98 -22.55
CA ALA A 294 -6.99 -9.46 -21.62
C ALA A 294 -8.31 -9.13 -22.35
N GLY A 295 -9.43 -9.60 -21.82
CA GLY A 295 -10.77 -9.42 -22.38
C GLY A 295 -11.22 -10.53 -23.34
N GLU A 296 -10.34 -11.44 -23.74
CA GLU A 296 -10.70 -12.60 -24.59
C GLU A 296 -11.63 -13.57 -23.84
N ILE A 297 -12.66 -14.07 -24.53
CA ILE A 297 -13.64 -15.00 -23.95
C ILE A 297 -13.02 -16.41 -23.94
N ILE A 298 -12.90 -16.99 -22.76
CA ILE A 298 -12.36 -18.34 -22.52
C ILE A 298 -13.48 -19.38 -22.61
N ILE A 299 -14.66 -19.07 -22.05
CA ILE A 299 -15.85 -19.93 -22.11
C ILE A 299 -17.07 -19.02 -22.25
N ARG A 300 -17.98 -19.32 -23.19
CA ARG A 300 -19.26 -18.60 -23.31
C ARG A 300 -20.32 -19.21 -22.39
N GLU A 301 -21.26 -18.38 -21.95
CA GLU A 301 -22.46 -18.85 -21.25
C GLU A 301 -23.21 -19.90 -22.09
N GLY A 302 -23.57 -21.03 -21.46
CA GLY A 302 -24.23 -22.16 -22.13
C GLY A 302 -23.30 -23.12 -22.86
N GLU A 303 -21.99 -22.83 -22.94
CA GLU A 303 -21.01 -23.71 -23.59
C GLU A 303 -20.58 -24.86 -22.65
N ARG A 304 -20.33 -26.04 -23.22
CA ARG A 304 -19.85 -27.20 -22.45
C ARG A 304 -18.35 -27.06 -22.15
N VAL A 305 -17.97 -27.29 -20.90
CA VAL A 305 -16.58 -27.16 -20.45
C VAL A 305 -15.76 -28.33 -20.98
N THR A 306 -14.81 -28.02 -21.87
CA THR A 306 -13.85 -28.98 -22.43
C THR A 306 -12.58 -29.07 -21.59
N GLU A 307 -11.75 -30.10 -21.79
CA GLU A 307 -10.43 -30.18 -21.14
C GLU A 307 -9.55 -28.96 -21.47
N GLY A 308 -9.63 -28.43 -22.69
CA GLY A 308 -8.92 -27.21 -23.08
C GLY A 308 -9.36 -25.99 -22.25
N HIS A 309 -10.66 -25.86 -21.97
CA HIS A 309 -11.19 -24.81 -21.10
C HIS A 309 -10.67 -24.95 -19.67
N LEU A 310 -10.59 -26.17 -19.14
CA LEU A 310 -10.05 -26.41 -17.80
C LEU A 310 -8.56 -26.07 -17.70
N ARG A 311 -7.75 -26.35 -18.73
CA ARG A 311 -6.35 -25.93 -18.75
C ARG A 311 -6.23 -24.41 -18.71
N LYS A 312 -7.04 -23.69 -19.50
CA LYS A 312 -7.10 -22.22 -19.48
C LYS A 312 -7.54 -21.68 -18.11
N LEU A 313 -8.53 -22.30 -17.48
CA LEU A 313 -9.02 -21.94 -16.13
C LEU A 313 -7.99 -22.27 -15.04
N ASN A 314 -7.25 -23.37 -15.14
CA ASN A 314 -6.21 -23.75 -14.19
C ASN A 314 -4.96 -22.86 -14.33
N ALA A 315 -4.59 -22.46 -15.55
CA ALA A 315 -3.56 -21.44 -15.78
C ALA A 315 -3.95 -20.09 -15.16
N LEU A 316 -5.22 -19.69 -15.30
CA LEU A 316 -5.79 -18.53 -14.61
C LEU A 316 -5.69 -18.63 -13.08
N ARG A 317 -6.00 -19.81 -12.52
CA ARG A 317 -5.95 -20.05 -11.06
C ARG A 317 -4.53 -20.06 -10.53
N SER A 318 -3.60 -20.74 -11.19
CA SER A 318 -2.19 -20.83 -10.75
C SER A 318 -1.51 -19.46 -10.73
N GLN A 319 -1.72 -18.63 -11.75
CA GLN A 319 -1.23 -17.24 -11.76
C GLN A 319 -1.95 -16.31 -10.78
N ALA A 320 -3.19 -16.62 -10.38
CA ALA A 320 -3.90 -15.89 -9.33
C ALA A 320 -3.51 -16.35 -7.92
N ALA A 321 -3.10 -17.62 -7.77
CA ALA A 321 -2.70 -18.24 -6.50
C ALA A 321 -1.25 -17.90 -6.11
N GLU A 322 -0.34 -17.67 -7.07
CA GLU A 322 1.01 -17.16 -6.79
C GLU A 322 1.01 -15.76 -6.16
N GLU A 323 -0.02 -14.96 -6.42
CA GLU A 323 -0.23 -13.68 -5.74
C GLU A 323 -1.16 -13.88 -4.53
N SER A 324 -0.63 -14.22 -3.35
CA SER A 324 -1.48 -14.35 -2.17
C SER A 324 -2.16 -13.01 -1.82
N THR A 325 -3.40 -12.87 -2.27
CA THR A 325 -4.29 -11.73 -2.02
C THR A 325 -4.43 -11.46 -0.52
N LEU A 326 -4.37 -12.52 0.30
CA LEU A 326 -4.28 -12.47 1.75
C LEU A 326 -3.04 -11.70 2.24
N ALA A 327 -1.82 -12.05 1.82
CA ALA A 327 -0.61 -11.37 2.31
C ALA A 327 -0.56 -9.90 1.85
N ARG A 328 -0.99 -9.60 0.61
CA ARG A 328 -1.09 -8.21 0.13
C ARG A 328 -2.07 -7.38 0.94
N SER A 329 -3.23 -7.95 1.29
CA SER A 329 -4.21 -7.27 2.14
C SER A 329 -3.69 -7.02 3.55
N MET A 330 -3.02 -8.01 4.15
CA MET A 330 -2.45 -7.90 5.50
C MET A 330 -1.35 -6.84 5.52
N GLY A 331 -0.50 -6.82 4.49
CA GLY A 331 0.49 -5.76 4.29
C GLY A 331 -0.15 -4.37 4.19
N ALA A 332 -1.21 -4.21 3.39
CA ALA A 332 -1.91 -2.94 3.26
C ALA A 332 -2.57 -2.49 4.57
N ILE A 333 -3.17 -3.42 5.34
CA ILE A 333 -3.74 -3.14 6.66
C ILE A 333 -2.65 -2.69 7.64
N LEU A 334 -1.53 -3.40 7.71
CA LEU A 334 -0.43 -3.08 8.63
C LEU A 334 0.21 -1.73 8.30
N MET A 335 0.42 -1.43 7.02
CA MET A 335 0.93 -0.12 6.58
C MET A 335 -0.04 1.01 6.93
N MET A 336 -1.34 0.80 6.71
CA MET A 336 -2.39 1.76 7.06
C MET A 336 -2.45 1.99 8.58
N MET A 337 -2.38 0.92 9.37
CA MET A 337 -2.34 0.99 10.83
C MET A 337 -1.12 1.78 11.32
N ALA A 338 0.07 1.50 10.78
CA ALA A 338 1.29 2.23 11.12
C ALA A 338 1.18 3.72 10.77
N LEU A 339 0.66 4.04 9.58
CA LEU A 339 0.48 5.42 9.12
C LEU A 339 -0.47 6.20 10.04
N ILE A 340 -1.61 5.60 10.41
CA ILE A 340 -2.56 6.18 11.37
C ILE A 340 -1.85 6.45 12.71
N LEU A 341 -1.20 5.44 13.30
CA LEU A 341 -0.59 5.56 14.63
C LEU A 341 0.52 6.62 14.68
N ILE A 342 1.39 6.67 13.67
CA ILE A 342 2.46 7.67 13.56
C ILE A 342 1.85 9.07 13.47
N LEU A 343 0.89 9.28 12.56
CA LEU A 343 0.30 10.59 12.34
C LEU A 343 -0.49 11.09 13.55
N PHE A 344 -1.21 10.22 14.26
CA PHE A 344 -1.87 10.60 15.50
C PHE A 344 -0.88 10.97 16.62
N SER A 345 0.25 10.25 16.71
CA SER A 345 1.29 10.53 17.71
C SER A 345 1.97 11.89 17.50
N PHE A 346 2.13 12.35 16.26
CA PHE A 346 2.77 13.64 15.95
C PHE A 346 1.80 14.83 15.94
N SER A 347 0.50 14.59 15.73
CA SER A 347 -0.46 15.67 15.43
C SER A 347 -1.29 16.09 16.63
N VAL A 348 -1.40 15.23 17.64
CA VAL A 348 -2.16 15.48 18.86
C VAL A 348 -1.19 15.40 20.04
N PRO A 349 -0.96 16.50 20.78
CA PRO A 349 -0.08 16.50 21.96
C PRO A 349 -0.49 15.46 23.01
N ASP A 350 -1.79 15.15 23.06
CA ASP A 350 -2.35 14.12 23.92
C ASP A 350 -3.40 13.31 23.14
N PRO A 351 -3.02 12.27 22.37
CA PRO A 351 -3.94 11.57 21.47
C PRO A 351 -5.09 10.85 22.22
N LEU A 352 -4.95 10.66 23.54
CA LEU A 352 -6.00 10.18 24.42
C LEU A 352 -7.13 11.20 24.64
N SER A 353 -6.92 12.48 24.32
CA SER A 353 -7.91 13.55 24.45
C SER A 353 -9.00 13.53 23.36
N LEU A 354 -8.79 12.76 22.27
CA LEU A 354 -9.80 12.59 21.22
C LEU A 354 -10.96 11.75 21.74
N SER A 355 -12.19 12.25 21.60
CA SER A 355 -13.36 11.47 21.96
C SER A 355 -13.51 10.25 21.05
N ASN A 356 -14.10 9.17 21.53
CA ASN A 356 -14.46 8.02 20.70
C ASN A 356 -15.41 8.44 19.56
N LYS A 357 -16.22 9.47 19.79
CA LYS A 357 -17.05 10.13 18.78
C LYS A 357 -16.22 10.73 17.64
N ASP A 358 -15.10 11.36 17.97
CA ASP A 358 -14.18 11.97 17.01
C ASP A 358 -13.51 10.91 16.13
N LEU A 359 -13.09 9.80 16.76
CA LEU A 359 -12.53 8.64 16.06
C LEU A 359 -13.55 7.97 15.13
N LEU A 360 -14.79 7.79 15.60
CA LEU A 360 -15.89 7.28 14.79
C LEU A 360 -16.15 8.20 13.59
N PHE A 361 -16.19 9.52 13.80
CA PHE A 361 -16.40 10.50 12.74
C PHE A 361 -15.32 10.41 11.66
N MET A 362 -14.04 10.37 12.04
CA MET A 362 -12.93 10.19 11.10
C MET A 362 -13.02 8.86 10.33
N GLY A 363 -13.32 7.77 11.03
CA GLY A 363 -13.50 6.45 10.43
C GLY A 363 -14.64 6.40 9.41
N CYS A 364 -15.78 7.04 9.73
CA CYS A 364 -16.90 7.18 8.82
C CYS A 364 -16.53 8.02 7.59
N MET A 365 -15.86 9.17 7.78
CA MET A 365 -15.43 10.01 6.65
C MET A 365 -14.48 9.24 5.72
N LEU A 366 -13.49 8.57 6.28
CA LEU A 366 -12.53 7.78 5.51
C LEU A 366 -13.24 6.65 4.72
N SER A 367 -14.15 5.94 5.38
CA SER A 367 -14.93 4.86 4.75
C SER A 367 -15.84 5.37 3.63
N VAL A 368 -16.59 6.46 3.87
CA VAL A 368 -17.50 7.06 2.88
C VAL A 368 -16.73 7.53 1.64
N PHE A 369 -15.58 8.19 1.82
CA PHE A 369 -14.81 8.71 0.70
C PHE A 369 -14.01 7.63 -0.04
N PHE A 370 -13.60 6.55 0.62
CA PHE A 370 -13.03 5.39 -0.08
C PHE A 370 -14.09 4.61 -0.86
N PHE A 371 -15.29 4.48 -0.29
CA PHE A 371 -16.42 3.91 -1.01
C PHE A 371 -16.79 4.75 -2.23
N LEU A 372 -16.83 6.09 -2.08
CA LEU A 372 -17.03 7.03 -3.18
C LEU A 372 -15.96 6.85 -4.26
N LEU A 373 -14.68 6.83 -3.88
CA LEU A 373 -13.56 6.61 -4.81
C LEU A 373 -13.72 5.28 -5.57
N LYS A 374 -14.11 4.20 -4.88
CA LYS A 374 -14.26 2.88 -5.50
C LYS A 374 -15.43 2.86 -6.48
N ILE A 375 -16.58 3.41 -6.09
CA ILE A 375 -17.74 3.57 -6.97
C ILE A 375 -17.35 4.40 -8.20
N SER A 376 -16.69 5.54 -8.00
CA SER A 376 -16.22 6.39 -9.10
C SER A 376 -15.27 5.62 -10.02
N SER A 377 -14.31 4.85 -9.49
CA SER A 377 -13.40 4.05 -10.32
C SER A 377 -14.15 3.01 -11.17
N PHE A 378 -15.15 2.34 -10.61
CA PHE A 378 -16.00 1.38 -11.34
C PHE A 378 -16.79 2.06 -12.47
N PHE A 379 -17.39 3.22 -12.20
CA PHE A 379 -18.11 3.98 -13.22
C PHE A 379 -17.17 4.54 -14.29
N ILE A 380 -15.97 4.99 -13.94
CA ILE A 380 -14.97 5.48 -14.89
C ILE A 380 -14.56 4.36 -15.85
N GLU A 381 -14.25 3.17 -15.34
CA GLU A 381 -13.93 2.00 -16.18
C GLU A 381 -15.08 1.61 -17.12
N ALA A 382 -16.32 1.67 -16.63
CA ALA A 382 -17.50 1.41 -17.45
C ALA A 382 -17.69 2.48 -18.54
N LEU A 383 -17.51 3.76 -18.21
CA LEU A 383 -17.71 4.88 -19.13
C LEU A 383 -16.63 4.94 -20.22
N VAL A 384 -15.37 4.71 -19.87
CA VAL A 384 -14.24 4.71 -20.82
C VAL A 384 -14.39 3.60 -21.86
N ARG A 385 -14.96 2.44 -21.49
CA ARG A 385 -15.17 1.30 -22.41
C ARG A 385 -16.14 1.62 -23.56
N HIS A 386 -17.04 2.57 -23.38
CA HIS A 386 -18.10 2.90 -24.34
C HIS A 386 -17.94 4.28 -24.99
N ASN A 387 -16.77 4.92 -24.88
CA ASN A 387 -16.65 6.36 -25.12
C ASN A 387 -16.09 6.72 -26.52
N PRO A 388 -16.83 7.49 -27.36
CA PRO A 388 -16.34 8.02 -28.63
C PRO A 388 -15.56 9.35 -28.52
N LEU A 389 -15.49 9.97 -27.33
CA LEU A 389 -15.02 11.35 -27.15
C LEU A 389 -13.54 11.51 -26.73
N SER A 390 -12.72 10.47 -26.82
CA SER A 390 -11.29 10.48 -26.42
C SER A 390 -11.03 10.95 -24.97
N ILE A 391 -11.99 10.72 -24.06
CA ILE A 391 -11.84 11.07 -22.64
C ILE A 391 -10.98 10.00 -21.96
N SER A 392 -9.86 10.41 -21.36
CA SER A 392 -8.98 9.50 -20.62
C SER A 392 -9.55 9.18 -19.23
N ALA A 393 -9.28 7.98 -18.73
CA ALA A 393 -9.59 7.59 -17.35
C ALA A 393 -8.94 8.52 -16.32
N THR A 394 -7.75 9.05 -16.63
CA THR A 394 -7.03 10.01 -15.79
C THR A 394 -7.84 11.30 -15.63
N SER A 395 -8.40 11.84 -16.72
CA SER A 395 -9.20 13.08 -16.70
C SER A 395 -10.41 12.97 -15.78
N LEU A 396 -11.16 11.87 -15.86
CA LEU A 396 -12.32 11.63 -15.01
C LEU A 396 -11.94 11.44 -13.54
N THR A 397 -10.75 10.88 -13.27
CA THR A 397 -10.26 10.69 -11.90
C THR A 397 -9.98 12.03 -11.21
N LEU A 398 -9.56 13.06 -11.96
CA LEU A 398 -9.34 14.42 -11.43
C LEU A 398 -10.64 15.10 -10.94
N ALA A 399 -11.80 14.63 -11.42
CA ALA A 399 -13.10 15.15 -10.97
C ALA A 399 -13.55 14.58 -9.62
N ILE A 400 -12.89 13.55 -9.10
CA ILE A 400 -13.31 12.91 -7.85
C ILE A 400 -13.07 13.89 -6.69
N PRO A 401 -14.12 14.29 -5.95
CA PRO A 401 -14.05 15.35 -4.94
C PRO A 401 -13.53 14.83 -3.59
N LEU A 402 -12.45 14.08 -3.62
CA LEU A 402 -11.89 13.39 -2.45
C LEU A 402 -11.43 14.36 -1.35
N ALA A 403 -11.00 15.55 -1.73
CA ALA A 403 -10.59 16.61 -0.80
C ALA A 403 -11.75 17.18 0.04
N ALA A 404 -13.00 16.84 -0.27
CA ALA A 404 -14.13 17.16 0.62
C ALA A 404 -14.02 16.46 1.98
N SER A 405 -13.32 15.33 2.03
CA SER A 405 -13.05 14.61 3.27
C SER A 405 -12.22 15.45 4.25
N SER A 406 -11.03 15.92 3.83
CA SER A 406 -10.15 16.76 4.63
C SER A 406 -10.75 18.15 4.90
N MET A 407 -11.48 18.71 3.94
CA MET A 407 -12.22 19.97 4.13
C MET A 407 -13.24 19.82 5.27
N THR A 408 -14.00 18.73 5.28
CA THR A 408 -15.01 18.45 6.32
C THR A 408 -14.35 18.18 7.67
N ILE A 409 -13.28 17.38 7.73
CA ILE A 409 -12.53 17.17 8.98
C ILE A 409 -11.99 18.49 9.55
N CYS A 410 -11.48 19.40 8.71
CA CYS A 410 -10.94 20.68 9.17
C CYS A 410 -11.97 21.55 9.90
N LEU A 411 -13.23 21.51 9.46
CA LEU A 411 -14.29 22.32 10.05
C LEU A 411 -14.67 21.87 11.46
N PHE A 412 -14.65 20.57 11.72
CA PHE A 412 -15.04 20.01 13.02
C PHE A 412 -13.85 19.81 13.95
N MET A 413 -12.67 19.51 13.39
CA MET A 413 -11.50 19.02 14.15
C MET A 413 -10.25 19.89 13.98
N ARG A 414 -10.37 21.03 13.30
CA ARG A 414 -9.30 22.00 13.02
C ARG A 414 -8.19 21.43 12.11
N MET A 415 -7.30 22.33 11.68
CA MET A 415 -6.22 22.01 10.74
C MET A 415 -5.24 20.95 11.26
N ARG A 416 -4.99 20.90 12.57
CA ARG A 416 -4.04 19.94 13.19
C ARG A 416 -4.40 18.48 12.89
N ILE A 417 -5.68 18.17 12.78
CA ILE A 417 -6.18 16.82 12.50
C ILE A 417 -6.46 16.63 11.00
N ALA A 418 -6.94 17.68 10.32
CA ALA A 418 -7.25 17.62 8.90
C ALA A 418 -6.04 17.40 7.98
N GLY A 419 -4.87 17.96 8.33
CA GLY A 419 -3.64 17.77 7.55
C GLY A 419 -3.20 16.31 7.47
N PRO A 420 -2.98 15.64 8.61
CA PRO A 420 -2.67 14.21 8.65
C PRO A 420 -3.76 13.35 8.01
N PHE A 421 -5.03 13.70 8.21
CA PHE A 421 -6.15 13.01 7.56
C PHE A 421 -6.07 13.11 6.03
N ALA A 422 -5.71 14.27 5.47
CA ALA A 422 -5.49 14.45 4.03
C ALA A 422 -4.36 13.54 3.52
N LEU A 423 -3.27 13.41 4.28
CA LEU A 423 -2.16 12.52 3.94
C LEU A 423 -2.56 11.04 3.91
N ILE A 424 -3.30 10.57 4.92
CA ILE A 424 -3.82 9.21 4.97
C ILE A 424 -4.73 8.94 3.78
N THR A 425 -5.65 9.87 3.51
CA THR A 425 -6.61 9.75 2.41
C THR A 425 -5.89 9.68 1.07
N ALA A 426 -4.90 10.55 0.83
CA ALA A 426 -4.11 10.55 -0.38
C ALA A 426 -3.27 9.26 -0.54
N ALA A 427 -2.62 8.79 0.52
CA ALA A 427 -1.83 7.55 0.52
C ALA A 427 -2.70 6.35 0.13
N CYS A 428 -3.88 6.25 0.73
CA CYS A 428 -4.85 5.20 0.42
C CYS A 428 -5.35 5.27 -1.02
N THR A 429 -5.63 6.48 -1.51
CA THR A 429 -6.04 6.68 -2.90
C THR A 429 -4.95 6.27 -3.89
N GLY A 430 -3.67 6.57 -3.59
CA GLY A 430 -2.54 6.08 -4.37
C GLY A 430 -2.51 4.55 -4.45
N ILE A 431 -2.72 3.86 -3.33
CA ILE A 431 -2.79 2.39 -3.27
C ILE A 431 -3.99 1.86 -4.07
N ILE A 432 -5.18 2.44 -3.89
CA ILE A 432 -6.42 2.04 -4.58
C ILE A 432 -6.31 2.22 -6.09
N LEU A 433 -5.65 3.28 -6.55
CA LEU A 433 -5.44 3.60 -7.98
C LEU A 433 -4.18 2.95 -8.56
N GLN A 434 -3.84 1.73 -8.12
CA GLN A 434 -2.73 0.91 -8.66
C GLN A 434 -1.34 1.56 -8.50
N ASN A 435 -1.09 2.18 -7.34
CA ASN A 435 0.22 2.73 -6.94
C ASN A 435 0.75 3.89 -7.83
N ARG A 436 -0.16 4.70 -8.39
CA ARG A 436 0.20 5.90 -9.16
C ARG A 436 0.63 7.04 -8.24
N LEU A 437 1.93 7.27 -8.11
CA LEU A 437 2.51 8.34 -7.27
C LEU A 437 2.01 9.75 -7.64
N GLU A 438 1.75 9.99 -8.92
CA GLU A 438 1.18 11.25 -9.42
C GLU A 438 -0.18 11.59 -8.76
N MET A 439 -1.05 10.58 -8.64
CA MET A 439 -2.36 10.75 -8.02
C MET A 439 -2.25 10.96 -6.52
N PHE A 440 -1.27 10.33 -5.87
CA PHE A 440 -0.97 10.58 -4.45
C PHE A 440 -0.66 12.07 -4.23
N PHE A 441 0.27 12.65 -4.99
CA PHE A 441 0.63 14.06 -4.83
C PHE A 441 -0.52 14.99 -5.18
N TYR A 442 -1.28 14.69 -6.23
CA TYR A 442 -2.46 15.46 -6.61
C TYR A 442 -3.47 15.54 -5.46
N PHE A 443 -3.91 14.39 -4.92
CA PHE A 443 -4.91 14.36 -3.86
C PHE A 443 -4.37 14.85 -2.51
N LEU A 444 -3.07 14.71 -2.26
CA LEU A 444 -2.42 15.26 -1.06
C LEU A 444 -2.47 16.79 -1.07
N LEU A 445 -1.99 17.43 -2.13
CA LEU A 445 -1.97 18.90 -2.25
C LEU A 445 -3.39 19.47 -2.27
N ASN A 446 -4.27 18.83 -3.02
CA ASN A 446 -5.70 19.17 -3.09
C ASN A 446 -6.36 19.07 -1.70
N GLY A 447 -6.16 17.96 -0.98
CA GLY A 447 -6.69 17.76 0.37
C GLY A 447 -6.15 18.75 1.41
N LEU A 448 -4.85 19.07 1.38
CA LEU A 448 -4.23 20.03 2.29
C LEU A 448 -4.73 21.45 2.03
N MET A 449 -4.80 21.88 0.76
CA MET A 449 -5.26 23.23 0.40
C MET A 449 -6.77 23.40 0.64
N ALA A 450 -7.56 22.37 0.38
CA ALA A 450 -8.98 22.33 0.72
C ALA A 450 -9.21 22.58 2.22
N ALA A 451 -8.48 21.87 3.08
CA ALA A 451 -8.53 22.08 4.53
C ALA A 451 -8.02 23.47 4.93
N TYR A 452 -6.91 23.93 4.34
CA TYR A 452 -6.31 25.23 4.64
C TYR A 452 -7.25 26.40 4.34
N TRP A 453 -7.93 26.42 3.19
CA TRP A 453 -8.80 27.54 2.82
C TRP A 453 -10.11 27.62 3.60
N VAL A 454 -10.54 26.53 4.24
CA VAL A 454 -11.72 26.54 5.14
C VAL A 454 -11.37 26.66 6.61
N ARG A 455 -10.08 26.80 6.98
CA ARG A 455 -9.62 26.82 8.37
C ARG A 455 -10.33 27.86 9.25
N HIS A 456 -10.84 28.94 8.67
CA HIS A 456 -11.57 30.01 9.35
C HIS A 456 -12.94 30.24 8.68
N CYS A 457 -13.65 29.16 8.40
CA CYS A 457 -14.96 29.21 7.76
C CYS A 457 -16.03 29.69 8.75
N ARG A 458 -16.63 30.84 8.46
CA ARG A 458 -17.73 31.45 9.23
C ARG A 458 -19.05 31.51 8.46
N GLU A 459 -19.00 31.39 7.14
CA GLU A 459 -20.17 31.52 6.28
C GLU A 459 -20.22 30.41 5.23
N ARG A 460 -21.44 30.01 4.83
CA ARG A 460 -21.65 29.00 3.78
C ARG A 460 -21.07 29.41 2.42
N LYS A 461 -20.94 30.70 2.13
CA LYS A 461 -20.31 31.20 0.88
C LYS A 461 -18.82 30.89 0.80
N VAL A 462 -18.15 30.64 1.94
CA VAL A 462 -16.72 30.29 1.98
C VAL A 462 -16.47 28.96 1.28
N PHE A 463 -17.40 27.99 1.34
CA PHE A 463 -17.28 26.70 0.64
C PHE A 463 -17.19 26.87 -0.87
N ILE A 464 -18.05 27.72 -1.45
CA ILE A 464 -18.06 27.96 -2.89
C ILE A 464 -16.76 28.66 -3.32
N LYS A 465 -16.33 29.67 -2.55
CA LYS A 465 -15.05 30.37 -2.80
C LYS A 465 -13.85 29.43 -2.67
N ALA A 466 -13.83 28.57 -1.66
CA ALA A 466 -12.77 27.58 -1.44
C ALA A 466 -12.76 26.54 -2.57
N GLY A 467 -13.93 26.03 -2.98
CA GLY A 467 -14.07 25.10 -4.09
C GLY A 467 -13.62 25.69 -5.43
N ALA A 468 -13.95 26.95 -5.71
CA ALA A 468 -13.48 27.64 -6.91
C ALA A 468 -11.94 27.84 -6.93
N LYS A 469 -11.35 28.26 -5.79
CA LYS A 469 -9.88 28.33 -5.64
C LYS A 469 -9.22 26.96 -5.83
N LEU A 470 -9.85 25.92 -5.31
CA LEU A 470 -9.41 24.54 -5.46
C LEU A 470 -9.51 24.08 -6.91
N GLY A 471 -10.56 24.47 -7.63
CA GLY A 471 -10.68 24.20 -9.07
C GLY A 471 -9.52 24.80 -9.87
N ILE A 472 -9.12 26.05 -9.56
CA ILE A 472 -7.97 26.70 -10.21
C ILE A 472 -6.66 25.98 -9.85
N LEU A 473 -6.46 25.61 -8.58
CA LEU A 473 -5.31 24.83 -8.16
C LEU A 473 -5.25 23.47 -8.88
N ASN A 474 -6.39 22.79 -9.00
CA ASN A 474 -6.50 21.49 -9.65
C ASN A 474 -6.14 21.58 -11.13
N ILE A 475 -6.51 22.66 -11.82
CA ILE A 475 -6.07 22.91 -13.20
C ILE A 475 -4.54 23.02 -13.25
N ALA A 476 -3.94 23.78 -12.33
CA ALA A 476 -2.49 23.94 -12.28
C ALA A 476 -1.78 22.59 -12.02
N LEU A 477 -2.30 21.80 -11.08
CA LEU A 477 -1.78 20.47 -10.77
C LEU A 477 -1.97 19.49 -11.94
N ALA A 478 -3.14 19.48 -12.58
CA ALA A 478 -3.40 18.64 -13.76
C ALA A 478 -2.45 19.00 -14.92
N THR A 479 -2.18 20.29 -15.12
CA THR A 479 -1.21 20.76 -16.12
C THR A 479 0.21 20.31 -15.77
N ALA A 480 0.62 20.43 -14.50
CA ALA A 480 1.92 19.95 -14.05
C ALA A 480 2.08 18.43 -14.25
N LEU A 481 1.03 17.64 -13.99
CA LEU A 481 1.03 16.20 -14.24
C LEU A 481 1.23 15.87 -15.73
N LYS A 482 0.48 16.51 -16.63
CA LYS A 482 0.61 16.28 -18.07
C LYS A 482 1.97 16.67 -18.63
N LEU A 483 2.54 17.78 -18.15
CA LEU A 483 3.89 18.20 -18.50
C LEU A 483 4.94 17.20 -18.01
N HIS A 484 4.76 16.66 -16.79
CA HIS A 484 5.66 15.63 -16.25
C HIS A 484 5.65 14.34 -17.07
N THR A 485 4.48 13.93 -17.57
CA THR A 485 4.34 12.74 -18.42
C THR A 485 4.72 12.97 -19.89
N GLY A 486 5.14 14.18 -20.27
CA GLY A 486 5.56 14.52 -21.63
C GLY A 486 4.42 14.61 -22.65
N GLU A 487 3.17 14.74 -22.20
CA GLU A 487 2.01 14.86 -23.08
C GLU A 487 1.74 16.34 -23.39
N PHE A 488 1.84 16.73 -24.67
CA PHE A 488 1.57 18.10 -25.12
C PHE A 488 0.07 18.44 -25.11
N PRO A 489 -0.32 19.73 -25.01
CA PRO A 489 -1.72 20.14 -24.96
C PRO A 489 -2.47 19.75 -26.25
N GLY A 490 -3.35 18.75 -26.15
CA GLY A 490 -4.30 18.35 -27.19
C GLY A 490 -5.75 18.46 -26.70
N ILE A 491 -6.72 17.93 -27.46
CA ILE A 491 -8.14 17.98 -27.05
C ILE A 491 -8.40 17.26 -25.70
N GLY A 492 -7.61 16.24 -25.39
CA GLY A 492 -7.66 15.54 -24.09
C GLY A 492 -7.29 16.44 -22.91
N PHE A 493 -6.38 17.41 -23.12
CA PHE A 493 -5.99 18.38 -22.09
C PHE A 493 -7.15 19.29 -21.68
N LEU A 494 -8.04 19.65 -22.63
CA LEU A 494 -9.24 20.44 -22.31
C LEU A 494 -10.16 19.67 -21.35
N TRP A 495 -10.29 18.35 -21.52
CA TRP A 495 -11.05 17.52 -20.58
C TRP A 495 -10.39 17.46 -19.20
N ASP A 496 -9.05 17.37 -19.13
CA ASP A 496 -8.34 17.43 -17.83
C ASP A 496 -8.62 18.74 -17.10
N VAL A 497 -8.57 19.88 -17.79
CA VAL A 497 -8.88 21.21 -17.23
C VAL A 497 -10.32 21.26 -16.70
N VAL A 498 -11.28 20.82 -17.52
CA VAL A 498 -12.71 20.83 -17.16
C VAL A 498 -12.99 19.94 -15.95
N PHE A 499 -12.51 18.69 -15.96
CA PHE A 499 -12.75 17.76 -14.86
C PHE A 499 -11.99 18.12 -13.59
N ALA A 500 -10.76 18.65 -13.70
CA ALA A 500 -10.01 19.17 -12.55
C ALA A 500 -10.74 20.33 -11.87
N PHE A 501 -11.31 21.25 -12.67
CA PHE A 501 -12.11 22.36 -12.16
C PHE A 501 -13.41 21.89 -11.48
N ILE A 502 -14.13 20.97 -12.13
CA ILE A 502 -15.34 20.34 -11.57
C ILE A 502 -15.02 19.64 -10.24
N GLY A 503 -13.91 18.91 -10.14
CA GLY A 503 -13.49 18.25 -8.90
C GLY A 503 -13.25 19.24 -7.75
N GLY A 504 -12.71 20.42 -8.06
CA GLY A 504 -12.51 21.50 -7.09
C GLY A 504 -13.81 22.12 -6.59
N ILE A 505 -14.71 22.51 -7.51
CA ILE A 505 -16.03 23.06 -7.13
C ILE A 505 -16.86 21.99 -6.42
N GLY A 506 -16.88 20.76 -6.94
CA GLY A 506 -17.58 19.62 -6.36
C GLY A 506 -17.16 19.34 -4.93
N THR A 507 -15.87 19.51 -4.61
CA THR A 507 -15.36 19.41 -3.24
C THR A 507 -16.05 20.40 -2.28
N GLY A 508 -16.20 21.67 -2.68
CA GLY A 508 -16.88 22.68 -1.87
C GLY A 508 -18.37 22.38 -1.67
N ILE A 509 -19.06 21.96 -2.74
CA ILE A 509 -20.49 21.62 -2.72
C ILE A 509 -20.76 20.42 -1.80
N ILE A 510 -20.00 19.33 -1.97
CA ILE A 510 -20.15 18.11 -1.18
C ILE A 510 -19.85 18.40 0.29
N SER A 511 -18.79 19.15 0.59
CA SER A 511 -18.46 19.52 1.96
C SER A 511 -19.59 20.34 2.61
N ALA A 512 -20.15 21.32 1.88
CA ALA A 512 -21.26 22.13 2.40
C ALA A 512 -22.51 21.29 2.71
N GLY A 513 -22.80 20.28 1.88
CA GLY A 513 -23.90 19.33 2.14
C GLY A 513 -23.60 18.38 3.31
N LEU A 514 -22.37 17.88 3.41
CA LEU A 514 -21.95 16.99 4.50
C LEU A 514 -21.96 17.67 5.86
N VAL A 515 -21.64 18.96 5.96
CA VAL A 515 -21.63 19.69 7.26
C VAL A 515 -22.96 19.56 7.98
N ALA A 516 -24.10 19.76 7.29
CA ALA A 516 -25.42 19.65 7.91
C ALA A 516 -25.73 18.21 8.39
N LEU A 517 -25.30 17.20 7.62
CA LEU A 517 -25.45 15.79 8.00
C LEU A 517 -24.59 15.45 9.21
N VAL A 518 -23.36 15.94 9.26
CA VAL A 518 -22.42 15.70 10.36
C VAL A 518 -22.87 16.41 11.64
N GLU A 519 -23.32 17.66 11.56
CA GLU A 519 -23.89 18.40 12.70
C GLU A 519 -25.06 17.65 13.34
N SER A 520 -25.98 17.13 12.51
CA SER A 520 -27.14 16.37 12.97
C SER A 520 -26.78 14.97 13.49
N ALA A 521 -25.91 14.24 12.78
CA ALA A 521 -25.56 12.87 13.11
C ALA A 521 -24.63 12.77 14.32
N PHE A 522 -23.76 13.77 14.53
CA PHE A 522 -22.77 13.77 15.61
C PHE A 522 -23.08 14.83 16.68
N ASN A 523 -24.07 15.73 16.57
CA ASN A 523 -24.25 16.84 17.51
C ASN A 523 -22.98 17.71 17.68
N TYR A 524 -22.24 17.96 16.61
CA TYR A 524 -21.22 19.00 16.64
C TYR A 524 -21.87 20.37 16.46
N THR A 525 -21.26 21.40 17.03
CA THR A 525 -21.67 22.79 16.85
C THR A 525 -20.54 23.51 16.12
N THR A 526 -20.80 24.02 14.91
CA THR A 526 -19.79 24.74 14.12
C THR A 526 -19.90 26.25 14.34
N ASP A 527 -18.86 26.99 13.93
CA ASP A 527 -18.88 28.45 13.92
C ASP A 527 -20.04 29.01 13.07
N ILE A 528 -20.46 28.27 12.03
CA ILE A 528 -21.61 28.63 11.20
C ILE A 528 -22.89 28.54 12.04
N THR A 529 -23.10 27.42 12.75
CA THR A 529 -24.26 27.27 13.65
C THR A 529 -24.24 28.35 14.73
N LEU A 530 -23.09 28.64 15.33
CA LEU A 530 -22.96 29.67 16.37
C LEU A 530 -23.28 31.06 15.82
N LEU A 531 -22.81 31.42 14.62
CA LEU A 531 -23.18 32.67 13.97
C LEU A 531 -24.68 32.75 13.68
N GLU A 532 -25.28 31.67 13.18
CA GLU A 532 -26.72 31.61 12.98
C GLU A 532 -27.49 31.78 14.31
N LEU A 533 -26.98 31.24 15.42
CA LEU A 533 -27.54 31.36 16.77
C LEU A 533 -27.27 32.72 17.43
N SER A 534 -26.25 33.46 16.97
CA SER A 534 -25.93 34.81 17.44
C SER A 534 -26.93 35.87 16.95
N ASN A 535 -27.77 35.55 15.97
CA ASN A 535 -28.80 36.45 15.48
C ASN A 535 -29.91 36.62 16.54
N LEU A 536 -29.99 37.82 17.11
CA LEU A 536 -30.96 38.20 18.15
C LEU A 536 -32.41 38.18 17.66
N GLU A 537 -32.65 38.16 16.35
CA GLU A 537 -34.00 38.09 15.77
C GLU A 537 -34.59 36.67 15.73
N ARG A 538 -33.85 35.65 16.19
CA ARG A 538 -34.38 34.29 16.25
C ARG A 538 -35.62 34.22 17.16
N PRO A 539 -36.60 33.36 16.82
CA PRO A 539 -37.85 33.26 17.58
C PRO A 539 -37.67 33.10 19.09
N LEU A 540 -36.71 32.28 19.52
CA LEU A 540 -36.44 32.06 20.95
C LEU A 540 -35.90 33.30 21.67
N LEU A 541 -34.94 34.02 21.06
CA LEU A 541 -34.40 35.25 21.66
C LEU A 541 -35.42 36.40 21.61
N ARG A 542 -36.22 36.49 20.55
CA ARG A 542 -37.37 37.43 20.51
C ARG A 542 -38.38 37.12 21.60
N ARG A 543 -38.66 35.85 21.86
CA ARG A 543 -39.52 35.42 22.95
C ARG A 543 -38.95 35.82 24.31
N LEU A 544 -37.65 35.59 24.54
CA LEU A 544 -36.95 36.05 25.75
C LEU A 544 -37.07 37.56 25.94
N MET A 545 -36.84 38.34 24.87
CA MET A 545 -36.95 39.79 24.87
C MET A 545 -38.35 40.30 25.24
N ILE A 546 -39.41 39.59 24.84
CA ILE A 546 -40.81 39.99 25.11
C ILE A 546 -41.27 39.51 26.49
N GLU A 547 -41.02 38.24 26.84
CA GLU A 547 -41.54 37.63 28.08
C GLU A 547 -40.66 37.93 29.31
N ALA A 548 -39.36 38.13 29.13
CA ALA A 548 -38.38 38.40 30.20
C ALA A 548 -37.34 39.47 29.76
N PRO A 549 -37.75 40.73 29.55
CA PRO A 549 -36.90 41.78 28.96
C PRO A 549 -35.66 42.11 29.78
N GLY A 550 -35.74 42.04 31.12
CA GLY A 550 -34.61 42.30 32.01
C GLY A 550 -33.56 41.21 31.93
N THR A 551 -34.00 39.95 31.85
CA THR A 551 -33.11 38.80 31.59
C THR A 551 -32.47 38.92 30.20
N TYR A 552 -33.23 39.30 29.16
CA TYR A 552 -32.67 39.52 27.83
C TYR A 552 -31.54 40.57 27.84
N HIS A 553 -31.77 41.73 28.48
CA HIS A 553 -30.75 42.77 28.58
C HIS A 553 -29.52 42.29 29.35
N HIS A 554 -29.72 41.57 30.46
CA HIS A 554 -28.64 40.92 31.21
C HIS A 554 -27.80 40.00 30.30
N SER A 555 -28.44 39.07 29.60
CA SER A 555 -27.75 38.11 28.72
C SER A 555 -26.94 38.79 27.61
N VAL A 556 -27.42 39.91 27.06
CA VAL A 556 -26.69 40.68 26.03
C VAL A 556 -25.45 41.37 26.61
N VAL A 557 -25.55 41.94 27.82
CA VAL A 557 -24.41 42.56 28.52
C VAL A 557 -23.37 41.51 28.88
N VAL A 558 -23.80 40.39 29.49
CA VAL A 558 -22.92 39.25 29.78
C VAL A 558 -22.23 38.77 28.50
N GLY A 559 -22.97 38.62 27.40
CA GLY A 559 -22.43 38.26 26.08
C GLY A 559 -21.32 39.19 25.61
N THR A 560 -21.48 40.50 25.80
CA THR A 560 -20.44 41.50 25.46
C THR A 560 -19.21 41.36 26.35
N MET A 561 -19.40 41.12 27.65
CA MET A 561 -18.30 40.94 28.61
C MET A 561 -17.48 39.69 28.30
N VAL A 562 -18.15 38.55 28.10
CA VAL A 562 -17.46 37.27 27.85
C VAL A 562 -16.80 37.24 26.47
N GLU A 563 -17.37 37.88 25.45
CA GLU A 563 -16.74 37.97 24.13
C GLU A 563 -15.38 38.69 24.20
N ALA A 564 -15.35 39.84 24.89
CA ALA A 564 -14.14 40.62 25.07
C ALA A 564 -13.09 39.85 25.90
N ALA A 565 -13.51 39.23 27.01
CA ALA A 565 -12.61 38.48 27.88
C ALA A 565 -12.07 37.21 27.20
N ALA A 566 -12.90 36.48 26.46
CA ALA A 566 -12.48 35.26 25.75
C ALA A 566 -11.43 35.55 24.68
N ALA A 567 -11.55 36.68 23.97
CA ALA A 567 -10.54 37.10 23.01
C ALA A 567 -9.17 37.34 23.64
N GLU A 568 -9.12 37.88 24.87
CA GLU A 568 -7.87 38.15 25.61
C GLU A 568 -7.21 36.87 26.16
N ILE A 569 -7.99 35.88 26.59
CA ILE A 569 -7.47 34.62 27.17
C ILE A 569 -7.31 33.48 26.14
N GLY A 570 -7.61 33.74 24.86
CA GLY A 570 -7.56 32.75 23.79
C GLY A 570 -8.63 31.66 23.89
N ALA A 571 -9.73 31.90 24.59
CA ALA A 571 -10.93 31.04 24.57
C ALA A 571 -11.78 31.34 23.32
N ASN A 572 -12.80 30.53 23.01
CA ASN A 572 -13.66 30.78 21.83
C ASN A 572 -14.64 31.95 22.06
N PRO A 573 -14.44 33.14 21.47
CA PRO A 573 -15.25 34.33 21.79
C PRO A 573 -16.69 34.23 21.29
N LEU A 574 -16.88 33.60 20.12
CA LEU A 574 -18.19 33.42 19.51
C LEU A 574 -19.01 32.43 20.34
N LEU A 575 -18.41 31.32 20.78
CA LEU A 575 -19.09 30.33 21.61
C LEU A 575 -19.58 30.93 22.93
N VAL A 576 -18.73 31.65 23.66
CA VAL A 576 -19.13 32.22 24.95
C VAL A 576 -20.20 33.31 24.79
N LYS A 577 -20.10 34.15 23.74
CA LYS A 577 -21.10 35.18 23.45
C LYS A 577 -22.47 34.58 23.21
N VAL A 578 -22.53 33.58 22.34
CA VAL A 578 -23.79 32.89 22.02
C VAL A 578 -24.29 32.15 23.25
N SER A 579 -23.42 31.46 23.99
CA SER A 579 -23.82 30.75 25.21
C SER A 579 -24.39 31.72 26.26
N ALA A 580 -23.82 32.91 26.41
CA ALA A 580 -24.34 33.96 27.28
C ALA A 580 -25.73 34.47 26.84
N TYR A 581 -26.03 34.55 25.53
CA TYR A 581 -27.38 34.92 25.08
C TYR A 581 -28.46 33.93 25.52
N TYR A 582 -28.10 32.65 25.67
CA TYR A 582 -29.05 31.59 25.97
C TYR A 582 -28.96 31.05 27.41
N HIS A 583 -27.94 31.39 28.21
CA HIS A 583 -27.68 30.75 29.51
C HIS A 583 -28.90 30.77 30.45
N ASP A 584 -29.71 31.81 30.32
CA ASP A 584 -30.81 32.15 31.22
C ASP A 584 -32.21 31.95 30.63
N ILE A 585 -32.33 31.30 29.45
CA ILE A 585 -33.60 31.16 28.73
C ILE A 585 -34.69 30.40 29.52
N GLY A 586 -34.31 29.64 30.55
CA GLY A 586 -35.26 28.98 31.43
C GLY A 586 -36.15 29.95 32.22
N LYS A 587 -35.67 31.18 32.46
CA LYS A 587 -36.42 32.23 33.17
C LYS A 587 -37.72 32.62 32.45
N ILE A 588 -37.83 32.35 31.14
CA ILE A 588 -39.05 32.53 30.33
C ILE A 588 -40.27 31.85 30.97
N ARG A 589 -40.10 30.69 31.63
CA ARG A 589 -41.24 29.98 32.25
C ARG A 589 -41.85 30.73 33.42
N LYS A 590 -41.05 31.48 34.17
CA LYS A 590 -41.46 32.18 35.41
C LYS A 590 -40.80 33.56 35.53
N PRO A 591 -40.98 34.49 34.57
CA PRO A 591 -40.17 35.71 34.47
C PRO A 591 -40.28 36.59 35.72
N LEU A 592 -41.50 36.72 36.25
CA LEU A 592 -41.82 37.58 37.41
C LEU A 592 -41.26 37.08 38.75
N TYR A 593 -40.55 35.95 38.78
CA TYR A 593 -39.80 35.49 39.96
C TYR A 593 -38.33 35.94 39.93
N PHE A 594 -37.85 36.50 38.82
CA PHE A 594 -36.48 36.99 38.70
C PHE A 594 -36.47 38.52 38.80
N ILE A 595 -35.62 39.06 39.67
CA ILE A 595 -35.66 40.47 40.10
C ILE A 595 -35.44 41.44 38.94
N GLU A 596 -34.64 41.06 37.95
CA GLU A 596 -34.36 41.86 36.77
C GLU A 596 -35.60 42.10 35.90
N ASN A 597 -36.64 41.26 36.02
CA ASN A 597 -37.90 41.40 35.28
C ASN A 597 -39.03 42.04 36.10
N GLN A 598 -38.80 42.38 37.37
CA GLN A 598 -39.81 42.94 38.28
C GLN A 598 -39.83 44.48 38.24
N MET A 599 -40.01 45.08 37.06
CA MET A 599 -40.10 46.55 36.95
C MET A 599 -41.34 47.08 37.69
N ASN A 600 -41.14 47.74 38.83
CA ASN A 600 -42.18 48.33 39.68
C ASN A 600 -43.25 47.35 40.22
N ALA A 601 -42.96 46.05 40.24
CA ALA A 601 -43.85 45.02 40.78
C ALA A 601 -43.35 44.53 42.15
N ALA A 602 -44.27 44.22 43.06
CA ALA A 602 -43.92 43.62 44.34
C ALA A 602 -43.20 42.27 44.16
N ASN A 603 -42.15 42.03 44.93
CA ASN A 603 -41.34 40.83 44.80
C ASN A 603 -42.16 39.59 45.19
N ARG A 604 -42.36 38.68 44.23
CA ARG A 604 -43.16 37.46 44.42
C ARG A 604 -42.60 36.52 45.49
N HIS A 605 -41.31 36.61 45.80
CA HIS A 605 -40.66 35.79 46.82
C HIS A 605 -41.00 36.18 48.26
N GLU A 606 -41.59 37.35 48.50
CA GLU A 606 -41.99 37.78 49.85
C GLU A 606 -43.08 36.89 50.44
N LYS A 607 -43.97 36.38 49.58
CA LYS A 607 -45.11 35.53 49.95
C LYS A 607 -44.78 34.04 49.98
N LEU A 608 -43.52 33.65 49.72
CA LEU A 608 -43.10 32.25 49.62
C LEU A 608 -42.19 31.83 50.78
N ALA A 609 -42.22 30.53 51.10
CA ALA A 609 -41.19 29.91 51.92
C ALA A 609 -39.82 30.04 51.21
N PRO A 610 -38.71 30.20 51.97
CA PRO A 610 -37.37 30.28 51.37
C PRO A 610 -37.01 29.05 50.53
N THR A 611 -37.43 27.85 50.95
CA THR A 611 -37.24 26.60 50.19
C THR A 611 -37.95 26.63 48.83
N MET A 612 -39.21 27.07 48.80
CA MET A 612 -39.96 27.23 47.55
C MET A 612 -39.33 28.26 46.63
N SER A 613 -38.80 29.36 47.19
CA SER A 613 -38.05 30.35 46.42
C SER A 613 -36.79 29.75 45.81
N GLY A 614 -36.01 28.99 46.60
CA GLY A 614 -34.84 28.26 46.12
C GLY A 614 -35.17 27.28 45.00
N LEU A 615 -36.23 26.47 45.14
CA LEU A 615 -36.67 25.52 44.10
C LEU A 615 -37.07 26.22 42.80
N ILE A 616 -37.76 27.36 42.87
CA ILE A 616 -38.12 28.15 41.68
C ILE A 616 -36.87 28.68 40.98
N LEU A 617 -35.90 29.20 41.74
CA LEU A 617 -34.65 29.68 41.17
C LEU A 617 -33.85 28.53 40.57
N ILE A 618 -33.68 27.39 41.25
CA ILE A 618 -32.95 26.23 40.71
C ILE A 618 -33.60 25.70 39.42
N ALA A 619 -34.93 25.75 39.32
CA ALA A 619 -35.67 25.19 38.20
C ALA A 619 -35.33 25.84 36.84
N HIS A 620 -34.91 27.11 36.78
CA HIS A 620 -34.60 27.76 35.50
C HIS A 620 -33.49 27.04 34.73
N VAL A 621 -32.55 26.39 35.43
CA VAL A 621 -31.49 25.61 34.79
C VAL A 621 -32.09 24.42 34.04
N LYS A 622 -32.96 23.65 34.71
CA LYS A 622 -33.63 22.49 34.10
C LYS A 622 -34.57 22.91 32.97
N ASP A 623 -35.34 23.97 33.18
CA ASP A 623 -36.27 24.53 32.21
C ASP A 623 -35.54 25.07 30.98
N GLY A 624 -34.40 25.75 31.19
CA GLY A 624 -33.57 26.26 30.11
C GLY A 624 -32.96 25.14 29.26
N VAL A 625 -32.48 24.08 29.90
CA VAL A 625 -31.97 22.89 29.18
C VAL A 625 -33.09 22.22 28.37
N GLU A 626 -34.33 22.18 28.87
CA GLU A 626 -35.48 21.65 28.14
C GLU A 626 -35.81 22.50 26.91
N ILE A 627 -35.99 23.81 27.08
CA ILE A 627 -36.24 24.77 25.99
C ILE A 627 -35.11 24.74 24.96
N GLY A 628 -33.86 24.67 25.40
CA GLY A 628 -32.70 24.62 24.52
C GLY A 628 -32.66 23.35 23.67
N ARG A 629 -33.10 22.21 24.20
CA ARG A 629 -33.20 20.95 23.44
C ARG A 629 -34.30 21.01 22.39
N GLU A 630 -35.46 21.56 22.74
CA GLU A 630 -36.57 21.78 21.79
C GLU A 630 -36.12 22.66 20.62
N ASN A 631 -35.28 23.66 20.89
CA ASN A 631 -34.76 24.61 19.89
C ASN A 631 -33.41 24.19 19.26
N LYS A 632 -32.92 22.99 19.55
CA LYS A 632 -31.68 22.42 18.96
C LYS A 632 -30.45 23.35 19.10
N LEU A 633 -30.25 23.96 20.27
CA LEU A 633 -29.15 24.92 20.50
C LEU A 633 -27.74 24.31 20.43
N GLY A 634 -27.61 22.98 20.49
CA GLY A 634 -26.31 22.30 20.49
C GLY A 634 -25.76 22.09 21.90
N GLN A 635 -24.92 21.06 22.04
CA GLN A 635 -24.45 20.58 23.35
C GLN A 635 -23.65 21.63 24.15
N PRO A 636 -22.73 22.41 23.56
CA PRO A 636 -21.97 23.42 24.31
C PRO A 636 -22.85 24.49 24.98
N ILE A 637 -23.95 24.91 24.33
CA ILE A 637 -24.89 25.89 24.88
C ILE A 637 -25.74 25.24 25.98
N LEU A 638 -26.20 24.00 25.77
CA LEU A 638 -26.95 23.25 26.79
C LEU A 638 -26.11 23.01 28.05
N ASP A 639 -24.82 22.72 27.89
CA ASP A 639 -23.90 22.55 29.00
C ASP A 639 -23.67 23.87 29.72
N THR A 640 -23.55 24.98 29.00
CA THR A 640 -23.48 26.32 29.62
C THR A 640 -24.75 26.63 30.43
N ILE A 641 -25.94 26.43 29.86
CA ILE A 641 -27.20 26.61 30.59
C ILE A 641 -27.21 25.74 31.86
N ARG A 642 -26.75 24.49 31.77
CA ARG A 642 -26.71 23.56 32.90
C ARG A 642 -25.71 23.96 33.99
N GLN A 643 -24.57 24.52 33.61
CA GLN A 643 -23.38 24.64 34.46
C GLN A 643 -23.03 26.08 34.86
N HIS A 644 -23.67 27.11 34.29
CA HIS A 644 -23.27 28.51 34.52
C HIS A 644 -23.37 28.96 35.99
N HIS A 645 -24.20 28.31 36.82
CA HIS A 645 -24.20 28.50 38.28
C HIS A 645 -23.40 27.46 39.06
N GLY A 646 -22.91 26.41 38.40
CA GLY A 646 -22.18 25.31 39.02
C GLY A 646 -22.93 24.72 40.20
N THR A 647 -22.28 24.73 41.35
CA THR A 647 -22.87 24.27 42.64
C THR A 647 -23.02 25.43 43.62
N SER A 648 -23.11 26.67 43.13
CA SER A 648 -23.14 27.88 43.95
C SER A 648 -24.32 27.88 44.93
N LEU A 649 -24.13 28.49 46.10
CA LEU A 649 -25.15 28.62 47.14
C LEU A 649 -26.08 29.81 46.86
N ILE A 650 -27.40 29.59 46.91
CA ILE A 650 -28.42 30.65 46.91
C ILE A 650 -28.49 31.31 48.29
N ARG A 651 -27.44 32.08 48.61
CA ARG A 651 -27.13 32.56 49.97
C ARG A 651 -28.26 33.34 50.63
N TYR A 652 -28.95 34.24 49.91
CA TYR A 652 -30.03 35.04 50.50
C TYR A 652 -31.16 34.18 51.09
N PHE A 653 -31.63 33.17 50.34
CA PHE A 653 -32.72 32.31 50.81
C PHE A 653 -32.27 31.29 51.83
N TYR A 654 -31.01 30.83 51.77
CA TYR A 654 -30.42 30.00 52.82
C TYR A 654 -30.37 30.74 54.17
N GLU A 655 -29.82 31.96 54.21
CA GLU A 655 -29.77 32.75 55.45
C GLU A 655 -31.17 33.11 55.96
N LYS A 656 -32.11 33.41 55.05
CA LYS A 656 -33.52 33.65 55.40
C LYS A 656 -34.21 32.41 55.97
N ALA A 657 -33.86 31.21 55.49
CA ALA A 657 -34.37 29.94 56.04
C ALA A 657 -33.79 29.67 57.44
N LYS A 658 -32.48 29.86 57.60
CA LYS A 658 -31.76 29.71 58.86
C LYS A 658 -32.29 30.66 59.94
N ALA A 659 -32.52 31.93 59.58
CA ALA A 659 -33.10 32.92 60.49
C ALA A 659 -34.54 32.61 60.93
N ARG A 660 -35.27 31.75 60.20
CA ARG A 660 -36.63 31.31 60.54
C ARG A 660 -36.66 30.02 61.40
N GLY A 661 -35.52 29.49 61.81
CA GLY A 661 -35.43 28.33 62.71
C GLY A 661 -35.92 27.01 62.10
N VAL A 662 -35.79 26.84 60.78
CA VAL A 662 -36.15 25.59 60.11
C VAL A 662 -34.97 24.62 60.19
N ASP A 663 -34.85 23.89 61.30
CA ASP A 663 -33.70 23.01 61.63
C ASP A 663 -33.55 21.77 60.71
N THR A 664 -34.52 21.50 59.84
CA THR A 664 -34.53 20.32 58.96
C THR A 664 -33.85 20.54 57.60
N LEU A 665 -33.38 21.75 57.28
CA LEU A 665 -32.84 22.08 55.96
C LEU A 665 -31.32 22.08 55.95
N THR A 666 -30.72 21.40 54.96
CA THR A 666 -29.27 21.37 54.79
C THR A 666 -28.82 22.46 53.82
N ILE A 667 -27.53 22.82 53.85
CA ILE A 667 -26.96 23.84 52.94
C ILE A 667 -27.07 23.40 51.47
N GLU A 668 -27.09 22.09 51.23
CA GLU A 668 -27.24 21.43 49.94
C GLU A 668 -28.60 21.69 49.30
N ASP A 669 -29.67 21.86 50.09
CA ASP A 669 -31.02 22.18 49.59
C ASP A 669 -31.08 23.54 48.85
N PHE A 670 -30.09 24.40 49.08
CA PHE A 670 -29.99 25.73 48.49
C PHE A 670 -28.81 25.87 47.51
N ARG A 671 -28.13 24.76 47.17
CA ARG A 671 -27.10 24.75 46.12
C ARG A 671 -27.70 24.35 44.78
N TYR A 672 -27.16 24.93 43.71
CA TYR A 672 -27.46 24.44 42.37
C TYR A 672 -26.96 23.00 42.20
N PRO A 673 -27.66 22.16 41.43
CA PRO A 673 -27.32 20.74 41.28
C PRO A 673 -26.05 20.49 40.45
N GLY A 674 -25.51 21.50 39.78
CA GLY A 674 -24.32 21.38 38.95
C GLY A 674 -24.47 20.56 37.66
N PRO A 675 -23.36 20.07 37.09
CA PRO A 675 -22.00 20.08 37.66
C PRO A 675 -21.33 21.46 37.67
N LYS A 676 -20.15 21.58 38.30
CA LYS A 676 -19.29 22.77 38.17
C LYS A 676 -18.89 22.99 36.70
N PRO A 677 -18.51 24.21 36.30
CA PRO A 677 -17.97 24.47 34.98
C PRO A 677 -16.90 23.46 34.58
N GLN A 678 -17.11 22.76 33.46
CA GLN A 678 -16.16 21.75 32.93
C GLN A 678 -15.18 22.34 31.91
N THR A 679 -15.40 23.57 31.45
CA THR A 679 -14.57 24.22 30.43
C THR A 679 -14.28 25.67 30.80
N ARG A 680 -13.19 26.21 30.24
CA ARG A 680 -12.79 27.62 30.43
C ARG A 680 -13.89 28.57 30.00
N GLU A 681 -14.58 28.24 28.90
CA GLU A 681 -15.70 29.00 28.35
C GLU A 681 -16.88 29.09 29.32
N ILE A 682 -17.27 27.97 29.94
CA ILE A 682 -18.38 27.95 30.91
C ILE A 682 -17.99 28.68 32.19
N GLY A 683 -16.75 28.50 32.66
CA GLY A 683 -16.24 29.23 33.83
C GLY A 683 -16.23 30.74 33.60
N LEU A 684 -15.90 31.18 32.37
CA LEU A 684 -15.98 32.59 31.99
C LEU A 684 -17.41 33.12 32.00
N VAL A 685 -18.38 32.36 31.48
CA VAL A 685 -19.81 32.75 31.52
C VAL A 685 -20.31 32.85 32.95
N MET A 686 -19.97 31.90 33.82
CA MET A 686 -20.28 31.96 35.26
C MET A 686 -19.75 33.24 35.90
N LEU A 687 -18.47 33.57 35.66
CA LEU A 687 -17.85 34.76 36.24
C LEU A 687 -18.54 36.04 35.76
N ALA A 688 -18.85 36.14 34.46
CA ALA A 688 -19.53 37.30 33.92
C ALA A 688 -20.96 37.45 34.44
N ASP A 689 -21.72 36.36 34.55
CA ASP A 689 -23.08 36.34 35.10
C ASP A 689 -23.09 36.90 36.53
N VAL A 690 -22.27 36.34 37.43
CA VAL A 690 -22.22 36.77 38.83
C VAL A 690 -21.70 38.21 38.98
N VAL A 691 -20.70 38.60 38.17
CA VAL A 691 -20.14 39.96 38.20
C VAL A 691 -21.16 40.99 37.70
N GLU A 692 -21.83 40.74 36.56
CA GLU A 692 -22.85 41.64 36.01
C GLU A 692 -24.06 41.76 36.96
N ALA A 693 -24.58 40.62 37.44
CA ALA A 693 -25.76 40.61 38.31
C ALA A 693 -25.49 41.36 39.62
N SER A 694 -24.28 41.21 40.18
CA SER A 694 -23.89 41.90 41.41
C SER A 694 -23.55 43.37 41.19
N SER A 695 -22.99 43.77 40.04
CA SER A 695 -22.63 45.17 39.77
C SER A 695 -23.84 46.09 39.66
N ARG A 696 -25.02 45.54 39.31
CA ARG A 696 -26.31 46.28 39.32
C ARG A 696 -26.69 46.83 40.69
N THR A 697 -26.13 46.29 41.77
CA THR A 697 -26.38 46.74 43.15
C THR A 697 -25.42 47.83 43.62
N LEU A 698 -24.42 48.21 42.80
CA LEU A 698 -23.46 49.24 43.16
C LEU A 698 -24.07 50.65 43.09
N GLU A 699 -24.12 51.31 44.24
CA GLU A 699 -24.43 52.74 44.31
C GLU A 699 -23.21 53.58 43.90
N ASN A 700 -23.39 54.50 42.95
CA ASN A 700 -22.34 55.37 42.42
C ASN A 700 -21.10 54.59 41.93
N PRO A 701 -21.21 53.90 40.78
CA PRO A 701 -20.19 52.98 40.27
C PRO A 701 -18.99 53.74 39.66
N THR A 702 -18.08 54.24 40.52
CA THR A 702 -16.79 54.81 40.06
C THR A 702 -15.83 53.72 39.58
N PRO A 703 -14.84 54.03 38.72
CA PRO A 703 -13.90 53.02 38.21
C PRO A 703 -13.19 52.20 39.30
N SER A 704 -12.75 52.83 40.39
CA SER A 704 -12.11 52.15 41.51
C SER A 704 -13.07 51.24 42.29
N ARG A 705 -14.35 51.64 42.42
CA ARG A 705 -15.38 50.81 43.06
C ARG A 705 -15.75 49.61 42.21
N ILE A 706 -15.89 49.79 40.90
CA ILE A 706 -16.11 48.70 39.95
C ILE A 706 -14.95 47.70 40.06
N GLN A 707 -13.70 48.17 39.98
CA GLN A 707 -12.52 47.29 40.08
C GLN A 707 -12.49 46.50 41.40
N GLY A 708 -12.67 47.18 42.53
CA GLY A 708 -12.71 46.51 43.84
C GLY A 708 -13.84 45.49 43.95
N HIS A 709 -15.01 45.78 43.37
CA HIS A 709 -16.16 44.89 43.37
C HIS A 709 -15.96 43.67 42.49
N VAL A 710 -15.52 43.84 41.23
CA VAL A 710 -15.23 42.74 40.30
C VAL A 710 -14.25 41.77 40.94
N LYS A 711 -13.13 42.29 41.47
CA LYS A 711 -12.12 41.47 42.15
C LYS A 711 -12.69 40.68 43.32
N LYS A 712 -13.43 41.35 44.22
CA LYS A 712 -14.08 40.72 45.39
C LYS A 712 -15.01 39.57 44.99
N ILE A 713 -15.78 39.75 43.93
CA ILE A 713 -16.73 38.73 43.45
C ILE A 713 -15.99 37.55 42.82
N MET A 714 -15.00 37.80 41.97
CA MET A 714 -14.20 36.75 41.35
C MET A 714 -13.43 35.93 42.40
N ASP A 715 -12.83 36.59 43.40
CA ASP A 715 -12.14 35.94 44.52
C ASP A 715 -13.10 35.06 45.34
N ALA A 716 -14.36 35.48 45.51
CA ALA A 716 -15.36 34.68 46.21
C ALA A 716 -15.76 33.41 45.44
N VAL A 717 -15.89 33.49 44.11
CA VAL A 717 -16.16 32.32 43.24
C VAL A 717 -14.99 31.33 43.28
N LEU A 718 -13.75 31.85 43.27
CA LEU A 718 -12.55 31.03 43.41
C LEU A 718 -12.49 30.35 44.79
N ALA A 719 -12.80 31.08 45.86
CA ALA A 719 -12.80 30.55 47.22
C ALA A 719 -13.89 29.49 47.47
N ASP A 720 -15.06 29.56 46.80
CA ASP A 720 -16.09 28.50 46.82
C ASP A 720 -15.71 27.29 45.94
N GLY A 721 -14.53 27.31 45.31
CA GLY A 721 -13.99 26.21 44.51
C GLY A 721 -14.81 25.89 43.26
N GLN A 722 -15.60 26.85 42.74
CA GLN A 722 -16.45 26.63 41.56
C GLN A 722 -15.63 26.38 40.28
N LEU A 723 -14.41 26.90 40.21
CA LEU A 723 -13.55 26.79 39.01
C LEU A 723 -12.63 25.56 39.02
N ASN A 724 -12.71 24.70 40.03
CA ASN A 724 -11.78 23.57 40.24
C ASN A 724 -11.84 22.48 39.15
N GLU A 725 -12.90 22.46 38.33
CA GLU A 725 -13.13 21.45 37.29
C GLU A 725 -12.99 22.04 35.86
N CYS A 726 -12.41 23.24 35.73
CA CYS A 726 -12.09 23.85 34.44
C CYS A 726 -10.67 24.39 34.38
N ASP A 727 -10.09 24.44 33.19
CA ASP A 727 -8.68 24.83 32.98
C ASP A 727 -8.44 26.36 32.98
N LEU A 728 -9.16 27.13 33.81
CA LEU A 728 -8.89 28.58 33.96
C LEU A 728 -7.67 28.80 34.85
N THR A 729 -6.64 29.44 34.29
CA THR A 729 -5.42 29.76 35.05
C THR A 729 -5.57 31.07 35.82
N LEU A 730 -4.74 31.29 36.85
CA LEU A 730 -4.70 32.58 37.56
C LEU A 730 -4.36 33.76 36.62
N LYS A 731 -3.55 33.50 35.58
CA LYS A 731 -3.26 34.48 34.52
C LYS A 731 -4.52 34.83 33.72
N ASP A 732 -5.36 33.83 33.42
CA ASP A 732 -6.64 34.06 32.75
C ASP A 732 -7.56 34.91 33.61
N LEU A 733 -7.68 34.60 34.91
CA LEU A 733 -8.53 35.37 35.84
C LEU A 733 -8.14 36.85 35.90
N TYR A 734 -6.84 37.15 35.94
CA TYR A 734 -6.36 38.54 35.90
C TYR A 734 -6.76 39.26 34.59
N ASN A 735 -6.63 38.60 33.44
CA ASN A 735 -7.01 39.17 32.16
C ASN A 735 -8.53 39.34 32.03
N ILE A 736 -9.31 38.40 32.57
CA ILE A 736 -10.77 38.47 32.66
C ILE A 736 -11.19 39.68 33.52
N GLU A 737 -10.60 39.86 34.70
CA GLU A 737 -10.87 40.99 35.59
C GLU A 737 -10.66 42.33 34.85
N LYS A 738 -9.52 42.46 34.15
CA LYS A 738 -9.20 43.65 33.36
C LYS A 738 -10.22 43.91 32.24
N ALA A 739 -10.64 42.86 31.53
CA ALA A 739 -11.64 42.96 30.47
C ALA A 739 -13.01 43.37 31.03
N PHE A 740 -13.47 42.75 32.12
CA PHE A 740 -14.75 43.08 32.77
C PHE A 740 -14.76 44.51 33.29
N ASN A 741 -13.69 44.97 33.94
CA ASN A 741 -13.56 46.35 34.41
C ASN A 741 -13.72 47.35 33.27
N LYS A 742 -13.08 47.09 32.11
CA LYS A 742 -13.18 47.97 30.94
C LYS A 742 -14.62 48.06 30.42
N ILE A 743 -15.32 46.93 30.30
CA ILE A 743 -16.69 46.88 29.78
C ILE A 743 -17.69 47.51 30.76
N LEU A 744 -17.60 47.17 32.05
CA LEU A 744 -18.49 47.72 33.08
C LEU A 744 -18.31 49.22 33.26
N ASN A 745 -17.07 49.73 33.22
CA ASN A 745 -16.82 51.18 33.21
C ASN A 745 -17.55 51.85 32.04
N GLY A 746 -17.48 51.27 30.84
CA GLY A 746 -18.18 51.79 29.66
C GLY A 746 -19.71 51.81 29.83
N ILE A 747 -20.29 50.76 30.41
CA ILE A 747 -21.74 50.63 30.64
C ILE A 747 -22.23 51.64 31.68
N HIS A 748 -21.48 51.82 32.78
CA HIS A 748 -21.88 52.68 33.88
C HIS A 748 -21.52 54.17 33.69
N HIS A 749 -20.66 54.54 32.72
CA HIS A 749 -20.20 55.92 32.52
C HIS A 749 -21.15 56.88 31.77
N HIS A 750 -22.40 56.50 31.48
CA HIS A 750 -23.33 57.34 30.67
C HIS A 750 -24.58 57.86 31.38
N ARG A 751 -24.66 57.82 32.71
CA ARG A 751 -25.84 58.29 33.45
C ARG A 751 -25.49 59.29 34.55
N ILE A 752 -24.95 60.45 34.16
CA ILE A 752 -25.01 61.64 35.02
C ILE A 752 -26.32 62.34 34.64
N GLU A 753 -27.32 62.27 35.52
CA GLU A 753 -28.51 63.11 35.45
C GLU A 753 -28.08 64.57 35.57
N TYR A 754 -28.43 65.37 34.58
CA TYR A 754 -28.38 66.82 34.74
C TYR A 754 -29.40 67.20 35.81
N VAL A 755 -28.91 67.69 36.94
CA VAL A 755 -29.75 68.31 37.96
C VAL A 755 -30.41 69.54 37.33
N GLU A 756 -31.72 69.49 37.13
CA GLU A 756 -32.50 70.69 36.85
C GLU A 756 -32.44 71.59 38.09
N THR A 757 -31.71 72.70 38.02
CA THR A 757 -31.77 73.74 39.05
C THR A 757 -33.05 74.57 38.87
N PRO A 758 -33.85 74.78 39.94
CA PRO A 758 -35.05 75.59 39.88
C PRO A 758 -34.71 77.09 39.92
N ASP A 759 -35.37 77.81 39.01
CA ASP A 759 -35.77 79.22 39.03
C ASP A 759 -34.75 80.36 39.22
N GLY A 760 -34.80 81.35 38.30
CA GLY A 760 -34.23 82.67 38.57
C GLY A 760 -33.81 83.57 37.40
N LYS A 761 -34.81 84.10 36.67
CA LYS A 761 -34.84 85.41 35.95
C LYS A 761 -34.36 85.52 34.49
N GLU A 762 -35.34 86.00 33.71
CA GLU A 762 -35.32 86.47 32.32
C GLU A 762 -34.20 87.48 31.97
N LYS A 763 -33.71 87.40 30.71
CA LYS A 763 -33.91 88.46 29.70
C LYS A 763 -33.52 88.04 28.26
N LYS A 764 -34.57 87.92 27.45
CA LYS A 764 -34.78 88.31 26.03
C LYS A 764 -33.75 88.02 24.91
N ASN A 765 -34.28 87.24 23.96
CA ASN A 765 -34.33 87.40 22.49
C ASN A 765 -33.13 87.01 21.61
N GLY A 766 -33.38 86.05 20.71
CA GLY A 766 -32.61 85.83 19.49
C GLY A 766 -32.93 84.47 18.84
N SER A 767 -33.73 84.48 17.79
CA SER A 767 -34.27 83.34 17.04
C SER A 767 -33.26 82.50 16.24
N SER A 768 -33.64 81.23 16.01
CA SER A 768 -33.50 80.46 14.74
C SER A 768 -32.51 79.28 14.71
N TYR A 769 -33.09 78.08 14.82
CA TYR A 769 -32.95 76.88 13.97
C TYR A 769 -31.58 76.44 13.41
N HIS A 770 -31.19 75.25 13.88
CA HIS A 770 -30.59 74.08 13.18
C HIS A 770 -29.67 74.28 11.98
N GLN A 771 -28.43 73.78 12.11
CA GLN A 771 -27.77 73.08 11.01
C GLN A 771 -26.86 71.93 11.48
N SER A 772 -27.09 70.78 10.86
CA SER A 772 -26.36 69.52 10.89
C SER A 772 -24.93 69.66 10.35
N ALA A 773 -23.94 69.17 11.09
CA ALA A 773 -22.55 69.08 10.65
C ALA A 773 -22.27 67.72 9.95
N LYS A 774 -21.73 67.81 8.74
CA LYS A 774 -21.13 66.72 7.95
C LYS A 774 -19.82 66.24 8.60
N PRO A 775 -19.40 64.98 8.41
CA PRO A 775 -18.06 64.54 8.77
C PRO A 775 -17.05 64.94 7.68
N ALA A 776 -15.91 65.46 8.13
CA ALA A 776 -14.72 65.70 7.33
C ALA A 776 -13.69 64.60 7.61
N PHE A 777 -13.04 64.06 6.57
CA PHE A 777 -11.59 63.85 6.58
C PHE A 777 -11.08 63.64 5.14
N ASN A 778 -10.20 64.56 4.71
CA ASN A 778 -9.54 64.62 3.42
C ASN A 778 -8.34 63.66 3.35
N ILE A 779 -8.11 63.10 2.16
CA ILE A 779 -6.84 62.53 1.70
C ILE A 779 -6.37 63.42 0.53
N PRO A 780 -5.11 63.92 0.47
CA PRO A 780 -4.68 64.73 -0.65
C PRO A 780 -4.00 63.91 -1.75
N GLY A 781 -4.50 64.09 -2.98
CA GLY A 781 -3.68 64.53 -4.10
C GLY A 781 -3.13 63.48 -5.07
N LYS A 782 -3.81 63.28 -6.21
CA LYS A 782 -3.18 63.15 -7.53
C LYS A 782 -4.05 63.88 -8.56
N GLY A 783 -3.53 65.01 -9.06
CA GLY A 783 -4.15 65.82 -10.10
C GLY A 783 -3.92 65.23 -11.50
N ALA A 784 -4.92 65.42 -12.35
CA ALA A 784 -4.85 65.24 -13.79
C ALA A 784 -4.73 66.62 -14.43
N THR A 785 -3.90 66.76 -15.47
CA THR A 785 -4.16 67.70 -16.57
C THR A 785 -3.53 67.19 -17.85
N ASN A 786 -4.38 66.99 -18.85
CA ASN A 786 -4.02 66.97 -20.27
C ASN A 786 -3.54 68.36 -20.71
N GLY A 787 -2.66 68.38 -21.71
CA GLY A 787 -2.75 69.37 -22.79
C GLY A 787 -1.53 70.24 -23.04
N THR A 788 -0.91 69.97 -24.19
CA THR A 788 -0.30 70.92 -25.15
C THR A 788 1.09 71.50 -24.89
N ASP A 789 1.98 71.05 -25.77
CA ASP A 789 2.79 71.86 -26.69
C ASP A 789 4.27 72.20 -26.36
N THR A 790 5.07 71.81 -27.36
CA THR A 790 6.33 72.40 -27.84
C THR A 790 7.70 71.93 -27.28
N ILE A 791 8.36 71.12 -28.13
CA ILE A 791 9.67 71.38 -28.77
C ILE A 791 10.98 71.22 -27.95
N ARG A 792 11.74 70.22 -28.42
CA ARG A 792 13.22 70.10 -28.60
C ARG A 792 14.16 69.71 -27.45
N CYS A 793 15.02 68.76 -27.86
CA CYS A 793 16.48 68.66 -27.66
C CYS A 793 17.03 67.93 -26.42
N SER A 794 17.38 66.66 -26.68
CA SER A 794 18.75 66.11 -26.70
C SER A 794 19.70 66.30 -25.51
N GLU A 795 20.27 65.15 -25.11
CA GLU A 795 21.62 64.93 -24.54
C GLU A 795 21.83 65.08 -23.01
N ILE A 796 21.87 63.92 -22.33
CA ILE A 796 23.03 63.28 -21.63
C ILE A 796 24.06 64.24 -20.97
N PRO A 797 24.63 63.94 -19.78
CA PRO A 797 24.84 62.60 -19.19
C PRO A 797 24.14 62.27 -17.88
#